data_AF-F0WIR5-F1
#
_entry.id   AF-F0WIR5-F1
#
_cell.length_a   1.000
_cell.length_b   1.000
_cell.length_c   1.000
_cell.angle_alpha   90.00
_cell.angle_beta   90.00
_cell.angle_gamma   90.00
#
_symmetry.space_group_name_H-M   'P 1'
#
loop_
_entity.id
_entity.type
_entity.pdbx_description
1 polymer ?
#
loop_
_entity_poly.entity_id
_entity_poly.type
_entity_poly.pdbx_seq_one_letter_code
_entity_poly.pdbx_strand_id
1 'polypeptide(L)'
;MRLSSSSFYRDDQSIRLSLPAIQTIAIETLDFILVSDAFSILNLAVLTTHFGFQGDIYMTEMTFKTGRVMVDEILHLVDTGVDVSFEVSQPLEVAGGELCTLNPFQANTGALYRISRNDVDDAYRKVRSVGFCEVIRLPYGLQITALSSGLSMGSCLWTISDANEKLTYIPAASADSNRHAKKIDIASIGKTDAILLTDLRVNRDPLTTTEKMMETLLNHVSRILDQRGTALILTPPCTINFDLIETIYALLYRKQQSTSIVYLSSCAEQFMELTNAGADWLCEKRIDKLFAGEDPFLISVLKKKKILHPLSSITTAALTELNNGGVVFATYASLHSGNGAILFKSLADHERNALLLIDPSEDHQAPLFSNTKMEIIRCPIDPRLNCGDANQLLACCCPESLIVPEEYTLNTTAESDDMSNRNNEGSISDANDQEISRFSRVLPLHLLLTTFGKQKCEPATLPMKLLNPLTIDKNFKFVDGLLDAQFAAQVPLNEVAGRAVGYLSGRLQAERDTFIVKPPGIASSNGPAEILLTGEKRKATSCLSPESHPSESYPDFDRIKYEDNCSIILGTVDEEKLSKRITARDPSIQIFISELGHVDTPEVLMNLPGLDARITFWKNEHKTLVEAESEEVRQLLTSHILAQLSVLKH
;
A
#
# COMPACT_ATOMS: atom_id res chain seq x y z
N MET A 1 -8.59 4.20 -1.68
CA MET A 1 -9.09 3.95 -3.05
C MET A 1 -8.48 4.99 -3.96
N ARG A 2 -7.51 4.63 -4.79
CA ARG A 2 -6.91 5.57 -5.74
C ARG A 2 -7.79 5.68 -6.98
N LEU A 3 -8.09 6.91 -7.38
CA LEU A 3 -8.55 7.20 -8.73
C LEU A 3 -7.34 7.07 -9.65
N SER A 4 -7.35 6.07 -10.53
CA SER A 4 -6.48 6.04 -11.70
C SER A 4 -6.91 7.13 -12.68
N SER A 5 -5.97 7.79 -13.35
CA SER A 5 -6.32 8.78 -14.39
C SER A 5 -6.94 8.16 -15.66
N SER A 6 -7.05 6.83 -15.74
CA SER A 6 -8.03 6.17 -16.61
C SER A 6 -9.49 6.57 -16.34
N SER A 7 -9.75 7.34 -15.27
CA SER A 7 -11.04 7.93 -14.89
C SER A 7 -11.36 9.29 -15.58
N PHE A 8 -10.83 9.55 -16.77
CA PHE A 8 -11.07 10.80 -17.51
C PHE A 8 -11.55 10.53 -18.95
N TYR A 9 -12.78 10.03 -19.13
CA TYR A 9 -13.34 9.75 -20.46
C TYR A 9 -14.81 10.15 -20.65
N ARG A 10 -15.05 11.27 -21.36
CA ARG A 10 -15.84 11.34 -22.62
C ARG A 10 -16.02 12.79 -23.09
N ASP A 11 -15.51 13.08 -24.29
CA ASP A 11 -15.58 14.36 -25.03
C ASP A 11 -14.94 15.60 -24.37
N ASP A 12 -14.56 16.58 -25.20
CA ASP A 12 -13.87 17.85 -24.88
C ASP A 12 -14.52 18.71 -23.77
N GLN A 13 -15.71 18.34 -23.26
CA GLN A 13 -16.47 19.10 -22.27
C GLN A 13 -16.99 18.27 -21.08
N SER A 14 -16.67 16.96 -20.97
CA SER A 14 -17.10 16.18 -19.80
C SER A 14 -16.03 15.24 -19.24
N ILE A 15 -16.01 15.11 -17.92
CA ILE A 15 -15.06 14.30 -17.16
C ILE A 15 -15.84 13.31 -16.31
N ARG A 16 -15.51 12.02 -16.42
CA ARG A 16 -16.23 10.90 -15.80
C ARG A 16 -15.34 10.15 -14.82
N LEU A 17 -15.28 10.63 -13.57
CA LEU A 17 -14.50 10.04 -12.51
C LEU A 17 -15.11 8.70 -12.07
N SER A 18 -14.31 7.63 -11.98
CA SER A 18 -14.82 6.31 -11.64
C SER A 18 -14.85 6.08 -10.13
N LEU A 19 -16.02 5.81 -9.59
CA LEU A 19 -16.20 5.28 -8.24
C LEU A 19 -16.09 3.75 -8.29
N PRO A 20 -15.56 3.10 -7.24
CA PRO A 20 -15.63 1.66 -7.12
C PRO A 20 -17.08 1.18 -6.92
N ALA A 21 -17.29 -0.14 -6.91
CA ALA A 21 -18.61 -0.77 -6.81
C ALA A 21 -19.25 -0.67 -5.40
N ILE A 22 -19.42 0.56 -4.90
CA ILE A 22 -19.95 0.94 -3.58
C ILE A 22 -21.41 0.52 -3.34
N GLN A 23 -22.17 0.24 -4.40
CA GLN A 23 -23.54 -0.30 -4.35
C GLN A 23 -23.65 -1.67 -3.65
N THR A 24 -22.52 -2.33 -3.39
CA THR A 24 -22.46 -3.60 -2.64
C THR A 24 -22.47 -3.44 -1.12
N ILE A 25 -22.23 -2.22 -0.62
CA ILE A 25 -22.12 -1.91 0.80
C ILE A 25 -23.22 -0.92 1.19
N ALA A 26 -23.81 -1.10 2.38
CA ALA A 26 -24.69 -0.11 2.98
C ALA A 26 -23.84 1.04 3.56
N ILE A 27 -23.56 2.06 2.75
CA ILE A 27 -22.69 3.20 3.13
C ILE A 27 -23.26 3.96 4.35
N GLU A 28 -24.58 4.00 4.49
CA GLU A 28 -25.31 4.53 5.66
C GLU A 28 -25.02 3.79 6.99
N THR A 29 -24.53 2.54 6.94
CA THR A 29 -24.19 1.75 8.14
C THR A 29 -22.70 1.76 8.49
N LEU A 30 -21.90 2.61 7.83
CA LEU A 30 -20.48 2.75 8.13
C LEU A 30 -20.27 3.79 9.23
N ASP A 31 -19.68 3.36 10.36
CA ASP A 31 -19.36 4.25 11.48
C ASP A 31 -18.13 5.14 11.20
N PHE A 32 -17.15 4.64 10.43
CA PHE A 32 -15.84 5.27 10.24
C PHE A 32 -15.32 5.14 8.81
N ILE A 33 -14.70 6.20 8.28
CA ILE A 33 -13.87 6.15 7.07
C ILE A 33 -12.43 6.54 7.44
N LEU A 34 -11.48 5.67 7.11
CA LEU A 34 -10.04 5.94 7.26
C LEU A 34 -9.44 6.27 5.89
N VAL A 35 -8.77 7.43 5.78
CA VAL A 35 -8.19 7.89 4.50
C VAL A 35 -6.68 7.96 4.60
N SER A 36 -6.02 7.19 3.73
CA SER A 36 -4.58 6.97 3.73
C SER A 36 -3.77 7.92 2.85
N ASP A 37 -4.37 8.47 1.79
CA ASP A 37 -3.66 9.24 0.77
C ASP A 37 -4.56 10.31 0.15
N ALA A 38 -3.93 11.33 -0.46
CA ALA A 38 -4.63 12.49 -0.99
C ALA A 38 -5.61 12.18 -2.14
N PHE A 39 -5.33 11.16 -2.98
CA PHE A 39 -6.21 10.80 -4.09
C PHE A 39 -7.50 10.12 -3.61
N SER A 40 -7.45 9.45 -2.44
CA SER A 40 -8.64 8.86 -1.81
C SER A 40 -9.67 9.88 -1.30
N ILE A 41 -9.32 11.18 -1.21
CA ILE A 41 -10.22 12.25 -0.71
C ILE A 41 -11.32 12.61 -1.71
N LEU A 42 -11.05 12.49 -3.02
CA LEU A 42 -11.92 12.96 -4.10
C LEU A 42 -13.35 12.36 -4.06
N ASN A 43 -13.50 11.17 -3.47
CA ASN A 43 -14.78 10.46 -3.39
C ASN A 43 -15.62 10.81 -2.15
N LEU A 44 -15.04 11.47 -1.13
CA LEU A 44 -15.70 11.68 0.17
C LEU A 44 -16.98 12.51 0.05
N ALA A 45 -16.95 13.59 -0.73
CA ALA A 45 -18.12 14.44 -0.98
C ALA A 45 -19.27 13.66 -1.64
N VAL A 46 -18.95 12.68 -2.50
CA VAL A 46 -19.98 11.83 -3.10
C VAL A 46 -20.59 10.88 -2.05
N LEU A 47 -19.75 10.25 -1.22
CA LEU A 47 -20.21 9.31 -0.18
C LEU A 47 -21.10 9.99 0.87
N THR A 48 -20.76 11.21 1.29
CA THR A 48 -21.55 11.98 2.26
C THR A 48 -22.85 12.51 1.67
N THR A 49 -22.83 13.02 0.44
CA THR A 49 -23.99 13.71 -0.16
C THR A 49 -24.97 12.77 -0.83
N HIS A 50 -24.48 11.76 -1.56
CA HIS A 50 -25.32 10.89 -2.39
C HIS A 50 -25.55 9.48 -1.81
N PHE A 51 -24.65 9.00 -0.95
CA PHE A 51 -24.73 7.66 -0.34
C PHE A 51 -24.99 7.68 1.18
N GLY A 52 -25.34 8.85 1.72
CA GLY A 52 -25.90 8.98 3.07
C GLY A 52 -24.93 8.77 4.24
N PHE A 53 -23.61 8.72 4.01
CA PHE A 53 -22.62 8.46 5.07
C PHE A 53 -22.73 9.46 6.24
N GLN A 54 -22.97 8.95 7.47
CA GLN A 54 -23.10 9.76 8.69
C GLN A 54 -21.95 9.63 9.70
N GLY A 55 -21.06 8.67 9.54
CA GLY A 55 -19.94 8.42 10.45
C GLY A 55 -18.84 9.50 10.45
N ASP A 56 -17.79 9.25 11.23
CA ASP A 56 -16.59 10.11 11.32
C ASP A 56 -15.57 9.77 10.22
N ILE A 57 -14.82 10.77 9.75
CA ILE A 57 -13.75 10.60 8.77
C ILE A 57 -12.40 10.93 9.40
N TYR A 58 -11.45 10.00 9.35
CA TYR A 58 -10.10 10.16 9.92
C TYR A 58 -9.03 10.18 8.82
N MET A 59 -8.15 11.18 8.85
CA MET A 59 -7.02 11.30 7.94
C MET A 59 -5.92 12.18 8.52
N THR A 60 -4.70 12.13 7.99
CA THR A 60 -3.64 13.05 8.46
C THR A 60 -3.84 14.48 7.94
N GLU A 61 -3.30 15.46 8.66
CA GLU A 61 -3.43 16.88 8.29
C GLU A 61 -2.87 17.19 6.89
N MET A 62 -1.71 16.63 6.55
CA MET A 62 -1.10 16.86 5.23
C MET A 62 -1.80 16.11 4.10
N THR A 63 -2.37 14.92 4.36
CA THR A 63 -3.26 14.25 3.41
C THR A 63 -4.49 15.10 3.13
N PHE A 64 -5.13 15.65 4.17
CA PHE A 64 -6.29 16.55 4.04
C PHE A 64 -5.96 17.81 3.21
N LYS A 65 -4.88 18.52 3.55
CA LYS A 65 -4.45 19.73 2.81
C LYS A 65 -4.14 19.43 1.34
N THR A 66 -3.48 18.32 1.05
CA THR A 66 -3.12 17.94 -0.32
C THR A 66 -4.35 17.52 -1.14
N GLY A 67 -5.24 16.70 -0.57
CA GLY A 67 -6.47 16.31 -1.25
C GLY A 67 -7.46 17.46 -1.43
N ARG A 68 -7.45 18.45 -0.52
CA ARG A 68 -8.21 19.69 -0.73
C ARG A 68 -7.76 20.43 -1.99
N VAL A 69 -6.46 20.57 -2.24
CA VAL A 69 -5.93 21.17 -3.48
C VAL A 69 -6.41 20.38 -4.72
N MET A 70 -6.43 19.04 -4.66
CA MET A 70 -6.96 18.20 -5.74
C MET A 70 -8.46 18.43 -5.99
N VAL A 71 -9.28 18.51 -4.93
CA VAL A 71 -10.73 18.78 -5.05
C VAL A 71 -11.00 20.22 -5.51
N ASP A 72 -10.29 21.21 -4.98
CA ASP A 72 -10.47 22.62 -5.38
C ASP A 72 -10.10 22.84 -6.86
N GLU A 73 -9.13 22.09 -7.39
CA GLU A 73 -8.82 22.07 -8.83
C GLU A 73 -9.94 21.42 -9.67
N ILE A 74 -10.56 20.34 -9.19
CA ILE A 74 -11.74 19.74 -9.85
C ILE A 74 -12.96 20.65 -9.77
N LEU A 75 -13.20 21.31 -8.64
CA LEU A 75 -14.28 22.30 -8.52
C LEU A 75 -14.05 23.49 -9.47
N HIS A 76 -12.80 23.89 -9.71
CA HIS A 76 -12.49 24.93 -10.70
C HIS A 76 -12.92 24.54 -12.12
N LEU A 77 -12.80 23.26 -12.51
CA LEU A 77 -13.32 22.78 -13.79
C LEU A 77 -14.83 22.97 -13.89
N VAL A 78 -15.57 22.58 -12.84
CA VAL A 78 -17.02 22.77 -12.74
C VAL A 78 -17.38 24.27 -12.80
N ASP A 79 -16.66 25.12 -12.08
CA ASP A 79 -16.83 26.58 -12.09
C ASP A 79 -16.56 27.18 -13.49
N THR A 80 -15.69 26.56 -14.31
CA THR A 80 -15.46 26.94 -15.73
C THR A 80 -16.45 26.33 -16.74
N GLY A 81 -17.41 25.52 -16.29
CA GLY A 81 -18.46 24.93 -17.13
C GLY A 81 -18.14 23.55 -17.72
N VAL A 82 -17.09 22.87 -17.25
CA VAL A 82 -16.82 21.47 -17.61
C VAL A 82 -17.74 20.54 -16.81
N ASP A 83 -18.41 19.61 -17.48
CA ASP A 83 -19.30 18.65 -16.81
C ASP A 83 -18.50 17.52 -16.14
N VAL A 84 -18.02 17.78 -14.92
CA VAL A 84 -17.44 16.75 -14.06
C VAL A 84 -18.55 15.97 -13.35
N SER A 85 -18.56 14.66 -13.52
CA SER A 85 -19.39 13.76 -12.73
C SER A 85 -18.64 12.50 -12.32
N PHE A 86 -19.16 11.83 -11.31
CA PHE A 86 -18.72 10.53 -10.85
C PHE A 86 -19.68 9.45 -11.37
N GLU A 87 -19.14 8.37 -11.92
CA GLU A 87 -19.89 7.20 -12.37
C GLU A 87 -19.49 5.99 -11.54
N VAL A 88 -20.45 5.18 -11.12
CA VAL A 88 -20.20 3.99 -10.31
C VAL A 88 -19.82 2.82 -11.20
N SER A 89 -18.63 2.25 -10.96
CA SER A 89 -18.14 1.05 -11.64
C SER A 89 -19.14 -0.09 -11.53
N GLN A 90 -19.36 -0.76 -12.66
CA GLN A 90 -20.12 -2.01 -12.66
C GLN A 90 -19.38 -3.08 -11.84
N PRO A 91 -20.10 -3.95 -11.12
CA PRO A 91 -19.49 -5.18 -10.62
C PRO A 91 -18.96 -5.97 -11.82
N LEU A 92 -17.73 -6.49 -11.75
CA LEU A 92 -17.28 -7.50 -12.70
C LEU A 92 -18.25 -8.70 -12.60
N GLU A 93 -18.84 -9.11 -13.72
CA GLU A 93 -19.75 -10.26 -13.74
C GLU A 93 -19.01 -11.53 -13.29
N VAL A 94 -19.28 -11.98 -12.06
CA VAL A 94 -18.83 -13.29 -11.60
C VAL A 94 -19.63 -14.33 -12.36
N ALA A 95 -18.95 -15.11 -13.21
CA ALA A 95 -19.57 -16.14 -14.01
C ALA A 95 -20.31 -17.18 -13.13
N GLY A 96 -21.64 -17.03 -13.04
CA GLY A 96 -22.55 -18.00 -12.42
C GLY A 96 -23.02 -17.74 -10.99
N GLY A 97 -22.85 -16.53 -10.43
CA GLY A 97 -23.34 -16.19 -9.09
C GLY A 97 -24.18 -14.91 -9.03
N GLU A 98 -25.40 -14.99 -8.48
CA GLU A 98 -26.18 -13.79 -8.13
C GLU A 98 -25.47 -13.03 -7.01
N LEU A 99 -25.00 -11.82 -7.31
CA LEU A 99 -24.31 -10.97 -6.35
C LEU A 99 -25.31 -10.53 -5.27
N CYS A 100 -25.07 -10.89 -4.01
CA CYS A 100 -25.91 -10.47 -2.89
C CYS A 100 -25.74 -8.97 -2.62
N THR A 101 -26.53 -8.13 -3.30
CA THR A 101 -26.63 -6.70 -3.02
C THR A 101 -27.20 -6.50 -1.61
N LEU A 102 -26.33 -6.18 -0.64
CA LEU A 102 -26.74 -5.93 0.74
C LEU A 102 -27.50 -4.61 0.93
N ASN A 103 -27.56 -3.76 -0.11
CA ASN A 103 -28.11 -2.43 -0.04
C ASN A 103 -29.34 -2.27 -0.97
N PRO A 104 -30.53 -1.84 -0.47
CA PRO A 104 -31.69 -1.56 -1.30
C PRO A 104 -31.60 -0.22 -2.06
N PHE A 105 -30.54 0.56 -1.85
CA PHE A 105 -30.32 1.80 -2.60
C PHE A 105 -30.04 1.47 -4.07
N GLN A 106 -31.02 1.75 -4.94
CA GLN A 106 -30.91 1.63 -6.40
C GLN A 106 -29.94 2.68 -6.94
N ALA A 107 -28.63 2.45 -6.75
CA ALA A 107 -27.60 3.06 -7.56
C ALA A 107 -27.77 2.54 -9.00
N ASN A 108 -28.64 3.20 -9.76
CA ASN A 108 -28.92 2.84 -11.15
C ASN A 108 -27.60 2.76 -11.91
N THR A 109 -27.36 1.65 -12.60
CA THR A 109 -26.15 1.44 -13.39
C THR A 109 -26.04 2.56 -14.45
N GLY A 110 -24.96 3.34 -14.43
CA GLY A 110 -24.79 4.54 -15.26
C GLY A 110 -25.36 5.85 -14.66
N ALA A 111 -25.73 5.87 -13.38
CA ALA A 111 -26.05 7.12 -12.68
C ALA A 111 -24.81 8.02 -12.54
N LEU A 112 -24.99 9.31 -12.88
CA LEU A 112 -23.93 10.33 -12.83
C LEU A 112 -24.12 11.25 -11.62
N TYR A 113 -23.27 11.08 -10.61
CA TYR A 113 -23.27 11.90 -9.40
C TYR A 113 -22.43 13.16 -9.60
N ARG A 114 -22.89 14.30 -9.09
CA ARG A 114 -22.17 15.59 -9.19
C ARG A 114 -21.98 16.18 -7.80
N ILE A 115 -20.89 16.91 -7.61
CA ILE A 115 -20.56 17.59 -6.35
C ILE A 115 -20.49 19.10 -6.58
N SER A 116 -20.94 19.85 -5.59
CA SER A 116 -20.76 21.29 -5.48
C SER A 116 -19.72 21.64 -4.42
N ARG A 117 -19.30 22.91 -4.39
CA ARG A 117 -18.41 23.42 -3.34
C ARG A 117 -19.00 23.27 -1.93
N ASN A 118 -20.32 23.40 -1.79
CA ASN A 118 -21.00 23.21 -0.51
C ASN A 118 -20.93 21.75 -0.04
N ASP A 119 -21.13 20.79 -0.95
CA ASP A 119 -21.06 19.35 -0.64
C ASP A 119 -19.67 18.95 -0.14
N VAL A 120 -18.63 19.53 -0.76
CA VAL A 120 -17.23 19.35 -0.33
C VAL A 120 -16.99 19.97 1.04
N ASP A 121 -17.44 21.21 1.27
CA ASP A 121 -17.29 21.86 2.58
C ASP A 121 -18.04 21.11 3.69
N ASP A 122 -19.23 20.56 3.42
CA ASP A 122 -19.99 19.74 4.37
C ASP A 122 -19.33 18.39 4.65
N ALA A 123 -18.78 17.73 3.64
CA ALA A 123 -17.98 16.52 3.82
C ALA A 123 -16.73 16.79 4.67
N TYR A 124 -16.05 17.91 4.42
CA TYR A 124 -14.83 18.30 5.12
C TYR A 124 -15.06 18.73 6.57
N ARG A 125 -16.26 19.22 6.93
CA ARG A 125 -16.65 19.46 8.34
C ARG A 125 -16.67 18.19 9.19
N LYS A 126 -16.81 17.00 8.58
CA LYS A 126 -16.76 15.70 9.26
C LYS A 126 -15.34 15.12 9.40
N VAL A 127 -14.33 15.79 8.83
CA VAL A 127 -12.94 15.29 8.83
C VAL A 127 -12.24 15.65 10.14
N ARG A 128 -11.77 14.63 10.86
CA ARG A 128 -10.82 14.77 11.96
C ARG A 128 -9.40 14.49 11.47
N SER A 129 -8.55 15.51 11.59
CA SER A 129 -7.12 15.38 11.34
C SER A 129 -6.44 14.57 12.46
N VAL A 130 -5.46 13.74 12.08
CA VAL A 130 -4.75 12.80 12.95
C VAL A 130 -3.24 12.97 12.79
N GLY A 131 -2.49 12.99 13.89
CA GLY A 131 -1.02 12.98 13.88
C GLY A 131 -0.43 11.59 13.62
N PHE A 132 0.80 11.51 13.13
CA PHE A 132 1.51 10.22 13.14
C PHE A 132 1.72 9.73 14.57
N CYS A 133 1.52 8.43 14.78
CA CYS A 133 1.55 7.75 16.07
C CYS A 133 0.50 8.25 17.09
N GLU A 134 -0.49 9.05 16.68
CA GLU A 134 -1.64 9.40 17.51
C GLU A 134 -2.59 8.20 17.63
N VAL A 135 -2.76 7.68 18.85
CA VAL A 135 -3.70 6.58 19.15
C VAL A 135 -5.07 7.17 19.45
N ILE A 136 -6.00 7.03 18.50
CA ILE A 136 -7.40 7.44 18.67
C ILE A 136 -8.21 6.24 19.14
N ARG A 137 -8.88 6.40 20.29
CA ARG A 137 -9.85 5.43 20.79
C ARG A 137 -11.21 5.70 20.16
N LEU A 138 -11.75 4.70 19.50
CA LEU A 138 -13.08 4.67 18.92
C LEU A 138 -14.05 3.92 19.86
N PRO A 139 -15.37 3.96 19.59
CA PRO A 139 -16.34 3.02 20.14
C PRO A 139 -15.94 1.54 20.03
N TYR A 140 -16.64 0.69 20.78
CA TYR A 140 -16.47 -0.77 20.82
C TYR A 140 -15.06 -1.26 21.26
N GLY A 141 -14.28 -0.40 21.92
CA GLY A 141 -12.92 -0.73 22.39
C GLY A 141 -11.84 -0.66 21.30
N LEU A 142 -12.21 -0.27 20.07
CA LEU A 142 -11.29 -0.14 18.94
C LEU A 142 -10.32 1.04 19.13
N GLN A 143 -9.10 0.86 18.66
CA GLN A 143 -8.07 1.88 18.61
C GLN A 143 -7.51 1.95 17.20
N ILE A 144 -7.43 3.15 16.64
CA ILE A 144 -6.78 3.41 15.34
C ILE A 144 -5.52 4.24 15.57
N THR A 145 -4.47 3.96 14.81
CA THR A 145 -3.24 4.76 14.80
C THR A 145 -2.78 4.95 13.35
N ALA A 146 -2.47 6.19 12.98
CA ALA A 146 -1.87 6.51 11.68
C ALA A 146 -0.34 6.44 11.79
N LEU A 147 0.31 5.64 10.95
CA LEU A 147 1.78 5.58 10.83
C LEU A 147 2.18 6.02 9.42
N SER A 148 3.42 6.49 9.23
CA SER A 148 3.87 6.93 7.90
C SER A 148 3.92 5.75 6.92
N SER A 149 3.36 5.92 5.71
CA SER A 149 3.52 4.94 4.61
C SER A 149 4.74 5.20 3.72
N GLY A 150 5.47 6.30 3.93
CA GLY A 150 6.62 6.69 3.10
C GLY A 150 6.28 7.26 1.72
N LEU A 151 5.04 7.17 1.24
CA LEU A 151 4.71 7.45 -0.16
C LEU A 151 4.77 8.96 -0.51
N SER A 152 4.05 9.80 0.23
CA SER A 152 3.94 11.25 0.07
C SER A 152 3.77 11.95 1.43
N MET A 153 3.83 13.29 1.46
CA MET A 153 3.67 14.04 2.72
C MET A 153 2.29 13.79 3.32
N GLY A 154 2.27 13.24 4.54
CA GLY A 154 1.03 12.89 5.25
C GLY A 154 0.45 11.51 4.94
N SER A 155 0.79 10.86 3.82
CA SER A 155 0.20 9.55 3.53
C SER A 155 0.55 8.51 4.58
N CYS A 156 -0.45 7.73 4.98
CA CYS A 156 -0.40 6.89 6.17
C CYS A 156 -0.93 5.48 5.94
N LEU A 157 -0.34 4.54 6.66
CA LEU A 157 -0.91 3.21 6.91
C LEU A 157 -1.66 3.24 8.25
N TRP A 158 -2.69 2.42 8.38
CA TRP A 158 -3.56 2.41 9.56
C TRP A 158 -3.42 1.10 10.33
N THR A 159 -3.06 1.18 11.61
CA THR A 159 -3.20 0.02 12.51
C THR A 159 -4.52 0.16 13.26
N ILE A 160 -5.38 -0.85 13.14
CA ILE A 160 -6.66 -0.97 13.83
C ILE A 160 -6.51 -2.12 14.83
N SER A 161 -6.72 -1.87 16.11
CA SER A 161 -6.57 -2.89 17.15
C SER A 161 -7.67 -2.81 18.22
N ASP A 162 -8.11 -3.97 18.70
CA ASP A 162 -8.93 -4.10 19.91
C ASP A 162 -8.08 -4.67 21.07
N ALA A 163 -8.70 -5.34 22.05
CA ALA A 163 -8.00 -6.01 23.13
C ALA A 163 -7.30 -7.33 22.73
N ASN A 164 -7.55 -7.83 21.52
CA ASN A 164 -7.28 -9.20 21.08
C ASN A 164 -6.36 -9.26 19.86
N GLU A 165 -6.58 -8.34 18.91
CA GLU A 165 -6.09 -8.40 17.55
C GLU A 165 -5.60 -7.03 17.07
N LYS A 166 -4.61 -7.06 16.17
CA LYS A 166 -4.12 -5.93 15.40
C LYS A 166 -4.19 -6.25 13.91
N LEU A 167 -5.04 -5.52 13.20
CA LEU A 167 -5.08 -5.44 11.75
C LEU A 167 -4.28 -4.21 11.28
N THR A 168 -3.31 -4.42 10.40
CA THR A 168 -2.58 -3.31 9.77
C THR A 168 -3.00 -3.17 8.30
N TYR A 169 -3.64 -2.06 7.95
CA TYR A 169 -3.95 -1.69 6.58
C TYR A 169 -2.77 -0.93 5.95
N ILE A 170 -2.15 -1.55 4.95
CA ILE A 170 -1.07 -1.01 4.13
C ILE A 170 -1.63 -0.63 2.74
N PRO A 171 -1.85 0.66 2.50
CA PRO A 171 -2.30 1.19 1.22
C PRO A 171 -1.09 1.31 0.27
N ALA A 172 -1.13 2.30 -0.63
CA ALA A 172 0.04 2.79 -1.33
C ALA A 172 1.13 3.22 -0.32
N ALA A 173 2.26 2.51 -0.35
CA ALA A 173 3.39 2.71 0.56
C ALA A 173 4.71 2.69 -0.21
N SER A 174 5.82 3.13 0.39
CA SER A 174 7.14 3.18 -0.24
C SER A 174 8.28 2.98 0.76
N ALA A 175 9.31 2.24 0.35
CA ALA A 175 10.56 2.04 1.08
C ALA A 175 11.68 3.00 0.65
N ASP A 176 11.48 3.82 -0.39
CA ASP A 176 12.52 4.71 -0.92
C ASP A 176 12.97 5.76 0.12
N SER A 177 14.25 5.73 0.48
CA SER A 177 14.84 6.60 1.51
C SER A 177 15.29 7.97 1.00
N ASN A 178 15.39 8.17 -0.32
CA ASN A 178 15.90 9.38 -0.97
C ASN A 178 14.80 10.30 -1.53
N ARG A 179 13.67 10.40 -0.83
CA ARG A 179 12.55 11.31 -1.16
C ARG A 179 12.20 12.21 0.02
N HIS A 180 11.40 13.25 -0.21
CA HIS A 180 11.08 14.26 0.80
C HIS A 180 10.19 13.80 1.97
N ALA A 181 9.34 12.78 1.76
CA ALA A 181 8.37 12.32 2.76
C ALA A 181 9.05 11.56 3.91
N LYS A 182 8.46 11.62 5.12
CA LYS A 182 8.91 10.80 6.25
C LYS A 182 8.90 9.32 5.88
N LYS A 183 10.01 8.60 6.14
CA LYS A 183 10.17 7.16 5.86
C LYS A 183 8.99 6.34 6.43
N ILE A 184 8.72 5.18 5.81
CA ILE A 184 7.75 4.21 6.34
C ILE A 184 8.17 3.72 7.73
N ASP A 185 7.23 3.70 8.67
CA ASP A 185 7.50 3.37 10.07
C ASP A 185 7.21 1.88 10.36
N ILE A 186 8.10 1.00 9.86
CA ILE A 186 7.98 -0.45 10.02
C ILE A 186 8.10 -0.87 11.50
N ALA A 187 8.94 -0.18 12.27
CA ALA A 187 9.16 -0.48 13.69
C ALA A 187 7.88 -0.31 14.53
N SER A 188 7.09 0.74 14.28
CA SER A 188 5.80 0.95 14.96
C SER A 188 4.69 0.00 14.50
N ILE A 189 4.82 -0.65 13.34
CA ILE A 189 3.91 -1.74 12.94
C ILE A 189 4.14 -2.94 13.86
N GLY A 190 5.39 -3.37 14.04
CA GLY A 190 5.75 -4.52 14.89
C GLY A 190 5.00 -5.81 14.52
N LYS A 191 4.78 -6.71 15.50
CA LYS A 191 3.90 -7.86 15.27
C LYS A 191 2.45 -7.39 15.11
N THR A 192 1.78 -7.90 14.07
CA THR A 192 0.36 -7.69 13.78
C THR A 192 -0.26 -9.02 13.39
N ASP A 193 -1.53 -9.27 13.69
CA ASP A 193 -2.16 -10.57 13.42
C ASP A 193 -2.60 -10.68 11.96
N ALA A 194 -3.11 -9.59 11.39
CA ALA A 194 -3.47 -9.51 9.98
C ALA A 194 -2.86 -8.28 9.30
N ILE A 195 -2.45 -8.44 8.03
CA ILE A 195 -2.09 -7.33 7.13
C ILE A 195 -3.06 -7.32 5.95
N LEU A 196 -3.61 -6.15 5.63
CA LEU A 196 -4.31 -5.90 4.37
C LEU A 196 -3.43 -5.01 3.50
N LEU A 197 -2.88 -5.54 2.42
CA LEU A 197 -1.94 -4.86 1.53
C LEU A 197 -2.57 -4.69 0.14
N THR A 198 -2.88 -3.46 -0.28
CA THR A 198 -3.78 -3.24 -1.44
C THR A 198 -3.22 -2.52 -2.66
N ASP A 199 -2.05 -1.88 -2.59
CA ASP A 199 -1.53 -1.10 -3.73
C ASP A 199 0.01 -1.19 -3.83
N LEU A 200 0.48 -1.98 -4.81
CA LEU A 200 1.89 -2.21 -5.13
C LEU A 200 2.21 -1.70 -6.53
N ARG A 201 3.50 -1.45 -6.83
CA ARG A 201 3.91 -1.16 -8.21
C ARG A 201 3.80 -2.41 -9.08
N VAL A 202 3.31 -2.22 -10.31
CA VAL A 202 3.13 -3.30 -11.30
C VAL A 202 4.48 -3.92 -11.69
N ASN A 203 5.52 -3.10 -11.85
CA ASN A 203 6.87 -3.57 -12.13
C ASN A 203 7.51 -4.21 -10.89
N ARG A 204 7.55 -5.55 -10.86
CA ARG A 204 8.10 -6.33 -9.74
C ARG A 204 9.63 -6.26 -9.60
N ASP A 205 10.37 -5.75 -10.59
CA ASP A 205 11.83 -5.65 -10.57
C ASP A 205 12.35 -4.73 -9.44
N PRO A 206 13.08 -5.24 -8.42
CA PRO A 206 13.65 -4.43 -7.35
C PRO A 206 14.82 -3.55 -7.82
N LEU A 207 15.46 -3.86 -8.96
CA LEU A 207 16.54 -3.02 -9.51
C LEU A 207 16.02 -1.75 -10.17
N THR A 208 14.74 -1.67 -10.53
CA THR A 208 14.10 -0.46 -11.04
C THR A 208 13.71 0.44 -9.85
N THR A 209 14.66 1.25 -9.36
CA THR A 209 14.44 2.22 -8.29
C THR A 209 13.84 3.53 -8.82
N THR A 210 13.14 4.28 -7.96
CA THR A 210 12.60 5.61 -8.30
C THR A 210 13.69 6.58 -8.76
N GLU A 211 14.92 6.44 -8.26
CA GLU A 211 16.08 7.23 -8.71
C GLU A 211 16.39 7.01 -10.19
N LYS A 212 16.36 5.77 -10.69
CA LYS A 212 16.55 5.46 -12.12
C LYS A 212 15.39 5.97 -12.98
N MET A 213 14.15 5.92 -12.47
CA MET A 213 12.99 6.50 -13.14
C MET A 213 13.16 8.03 -13.29
N MET A 214 13.60 8.70 -12.22
CA MET A 214 13.93 10.13 -12.24
C MET A 214 15.10 10.43 -13.19
N GLU A 215 16.16 9.62 -13.21
CA GLU A 215 17.28 9.79 -14.15
C GLU A 215 16.83 9.68 -15.61
N THR A 216 15.98 8.70 -15.92
CA THR A 216 15.36 8.56 -17.25
C THR A 216 14.56 9.81 -17.64
N LEU A 217 13.70 10.32 -16.74
CA LEU A 217 12.97 11.58 -16.97
C LEU A 217 13.93 12.76 -17.22
N LEU A 218 14.98 12.91 -16.42
CA LEU A 218 15.96 13.98 -16.59
C LEU A 218 16.69 13.89 -17.92
N ASN A 219 16.99 12.68 -18.41
CA ASN A 219 17.61 12.46 -19.72
C ASN A 219 16.68 12.88 -20.87
N HIS A 220 15.37 12.61 -20.77
CA HIS A 220 14.39 13.12 -21.74
C HIS A 220 14.28 14.65 -21.67
N VAL A 221 14.09 15.25 -20.49
CA VAL A 221 14.05 16.71 -20.30
C VAL A 221 15.33 17.36 -20.84
N SER A 222 16.50 16.76 -20.57
CA SER A 222 17.81 17.18 -21.07
C SER A 222 17.83 17.25 -22.60
N ARG A 223 17.37 16.18 -23.29
CA ARG A 223 17.29 16.13 -24.77
C ARG A 223 16.36 17.21 -25.34
N ILE A 224 15.16 17.36 -24.78
CA ILE A 224 14.16 18.32 -25.26
C ILE A 224 14.69 19.76 -25.16
N LEU A 225 15.35 20.09 -24.06
CA LEU A 225 15.96 21.41 -23.84
C LEU A 225 17.13 21.71 -24.80
N ASP A 226 17.93 20.70 -25.17
CA ASP A 226 19.00 20.87 -26.16
C ASP A 226 18.46 21.18 -27.57
N GLN A 227 17.26 20.71 -27.88
CA GLN A 227 16.53 21.02 -29.11
C GLN A 227 15.78 22.38 -29.06
N ARG A 228 15.93 23.14 -27.95
CA ARG A 228 15.13 24.34 -27.63
C ARG A 228 13.61 24.08 -27.64
N GLY A 229 13.25 22.86 -27.24
CA GLY A 229 11.89 22.41 -27.02
C GLY A 229 11.36 22.77 -25.64
N THR A 230 10.04 22.71 -25.51
CA THR A 230 9.36 22.69 -24.21
C THR A 230 9.09 21.25 -23.79
N ALA A 231 9.54 20.90 -22.58
CA ALA A 231 9.17 19.67 -21.90
C ALA A 231 7.89 19.91 -21.09
N LEU A 232 6.76 19.35 -21.55
CA LEU A 232 5.47 19.41 -20.87
C LEU A 232 5.30 18.16 -20.02
N ILE A 233 5.40 18.27 -18.70
CA ILE A 233 5.23 17.17 -17.74
C ILE A 233 3.78 17.17 -17.25
N LEU A 234 3.04 16.12 -17.61
CA LEU A 234 1.69 15.89 -17.10
C LEU A 234 1.78 15.26 -15.71
N THR A 235 1.22 15.93 -14.71
CA THR A 235 1.24 15.44 -13.32
C THR A 235 0.02 15.94 -12.54
N PRO A 236 -0.62 15.11 -11.69
CA PRO A 236 -1.56 15.63 -10.69
C PRO A 236 -0.84 16.51 -9.65
N PRO A 237 -1.55 17.30 -8.82
CA PRO A 237 -0.91 18.10 -7.76
C PRO A 237 -0.49 17.22 -6.57
N CYS A 238 0.56 16.42 -6.77
CA CYS A 238 1.10 15.45 -5.81
C CYS A 238 2.54 15.82 -5.37
N THR A 239 2.89 15.55 -4.12
CA THR A 239 4.08 16.16 -3.49
C THR A 239 5.44 15.73 -4.07
N ILE A 240 5.50 14.67 -4.87
CA ILE A 240 6.70 14.29 -5.65
C ILE A 240 7.14 15.41 -6.61
N ASN A 241 6.20 16.26 -7.05
CA ASN A 241 6.49 17.44 -7.88
C ASN A 241 7.53 18.38 -7.24
N PHE A 242 7.64 18.43 -5.90
CA PHE A 242 8.66 19.24 -5.23
C PHE A 242 10.08 18.70 -5.46
N ASP A 243 10.28 17.38 -5.33
CA ASP A 243 11.58 16.74 -5.63
C ASP A 243 11.90 16.84 -7.14
N LEU A 244 10.89 16.72 -8.01
CA LEU A 244 11.07 16.87 -9.47
C LEU A 244 11.51 18.28 -9.86
N ILE A 245 10.88 19.32 -9.32
CA ILE A 245 11.26 20.72 -9.60
C ILE A 245 12.69 21.00 -9.12
N GLU A 246 13.08 20.53 -7.93
CA GLU A 246 14.46 20.68 -7.45
C GLU A 246 15.48 19.95 -8.34
N THR A 247 15.15 18.74 -8.78
CA THR A 247 16.06 17.90 -9.56
C THR A 247 16.21 18.43 -10.99
N ILE A 248 15.13 18.92 -11.60
CA ILE A 248 15.17 19.63 -12.89
C ILE A 248 15.91 20.97 -12.75
N TYR A 249 15.73 21.72 -11.66
CA TYR A 249 16.52 22.92 -11.42
C TYR A 249 18.03 22.62 -11.31
N ALA A 250 18.41 21.52 -10.65
CA ALA A 250 19.80 21.07 -10.60
C ALA A 250 20.35 20.68 -11.99
N LEU A 251 19.53 20.10 -12.88
CA LEU A 251 19.89 19.86 -14.29
C LEU A 251 20.11 21.18 -15.05
N LEU A 252 19.19 22.13 -14.95
CA LEU A 252 19.31 23.45 -15.60
C LEU A 252 20.55 24.22 -15.13
N TYR A 253 20.84 24.17 -13.82
CA TYR A 253 22.02 24.78 -13.23
C TYR A 253 23.33 24.16 -13.77
N ARG A 254 23.39 22.82 -13.87
CA ARG A 254 24.54 22.12 -14.49
C ARG A 254 24.73 22.49 -15.96
N LYS A 255 23.64 22.64 -16.72
CA LYS A 255 23.66 23.07 -18.12
C LYS A 255 23.90 24.57 -18.32
N GLN A 256 23.94 25.37 -17.24
CA GLN A 256 24.02 26.84 -17.28
C GLN A 256 22.90 27.48 -18.13
N GLN A 257 21.73 26.82 -18.21
CA GLN A 257 20.57 27.28 -18.98
C GLN A 257 19.66 28.14 -18.09
N SER A 258 19.35 29.36 -18.52
CA SER A 258 18.43 30.29 -17.85
C SER A 258 16.97 30.05 -18.26
N THR A 259 16.53 28.79 -18.19
CA THR A 259 15.18 28.38 -18.61
C THR A 259 14.21 28.49 -17.42
N SER A 260 13.00 29.01 -17.67
CA SER A 260 11.93 29.05 -16.67
C SER A 260 11.24 27.69 -16.51
N ILE A 261 10.84 27.43 -15.27
CA ILE A 261 9.97 26.32 -14.88
C ILE A 261 8.58 26.93 -14.60
N VAL A 262 7.57 26.52 -15.35
CA VAL A 262 6.18 26.92 -15.13
C VAL A 262 5.44 25.77 -14.45
N TYR A 263 4.62 26.07 -13.45
CA TYR A 263 3.69 25.12 -12.85
C TYR A 263 2.26 25.63 -13.05
N LEU A 264 1.55 25.03 -14.01
CA LEU A 264 0.21 25.42 -14.40
C LEU A 264 -0.84 24.58 -13.64
N SER A 265 -1.53 25.24 -12.71
CA SER A 265 -2.67 24.69 -11.96
C SER A 265 -3.50 25.84 -11.41
N SER A 266 -4.83 25.74 -11.46
CA SER A 266 -5.73 26.72 -10.84
C SER A 266 -5.42 26.94 -9.34
N CYS A 267 -4.89 25.91 -8.68
CA CYS A 267 -4.49 25.90 -7.27
C CYS A 267 -2.97 25.93 -7.08
N ALA A 268 -2.18 26.31 -8.10
CA ALA A 268 -0.71 26.24 -8.08
C ALA A 268 -0.06 26.92 -6.86
N GLU A 269 -0.52 28.11 -6.47
CA GLU A 269 0.07 28.81 -5.31
C GLU A 269 -0.23 28.11 -3.98
N GLN A 270 -1.47 27.64 -3.79
CA GLN A 270 -1.87 26.86 -2.62
C GLN A 270 -1.10 25.54 -2.53
N PHE A 271 -0.85 24.90 -3.67
CA PHE A 271 -0.01 23.70 -3.74
C PHE A 271 1.44 23.98 -3.32
N MET A 272 2.04 25.09 -3.77
CA MET A 272 3.40 25.46 -3.38
C MET A 272 3.50 25.83 -1.89
N GLU A 273 2.43 26.33 -1.27
CA GLU A 273 2.40 26.61 0.19
C GLU A 273 2.54 25.34 1.05
N LEU A 274 2.18 24.16 0.53
CA LEU A 274 2.37 22.86 1.21
C LEU A 274 3.84 22.53 1.49
N THR A 275 4.79 23.20 0.83
CA THR A 275 6.23 23.06 1.10
C THR A 275 6.63 23.59 2.49
N ASN A 276 5.79 24.43 3.12
CA ASN A 276 5.99 24.93 4.48
C ASN A 276 5.43 23.96 5.56
N ALA A 277 5.31 22.67 5.25
CA ALA A 277 4.84 21.66 6.19
C ALA A 277 5.76 21.50 7.40
N GLY A 278 5.18 21.13 8.55
CA GLY A 278 5.93 20.82 9.76
C GLY A 278 6.85 19.60 9.60
N ALA A 279 7.84 19.50 10.51
CA ALA A 279 8.85 18.43 10.52
C ALA A 279 8.25 17.01 10.55
N ASP A 280 7.08 16.83 11.16
CA ASP A 280 6.42 15.53 11.34
C ASP A 280 6.16 14.77 10.02
N TRP A 281 6.07 15.47 8.90
CA TRP A 281 5.69 14.94 7.59
C TRP A 281 6.89 14.64 6.67
N LEU A 282 8.10 15.02 7.10
CA LEU A 282 9.30 15.10 6.27
C LEU A 282 10.35 14.05 6.64
N CYS A 283 11.28 13.78 5.73
CA CYS A 283 12.47 12.96 6.02
C CYS A 283 13.52 13.75 6.80
N GLU A 284 14.39 13.04 7.52
CA GLU A 284 15.45 13.60 8.38
C GLU A 284 16.29 14.68 7.66
N LYS A 285 16.71 14.43 6.41
CA LYS A 285 17.46 15.38 5.57
C LYS A 285 16.75 16.73 5.34
N ARG A 286 15.41 16.76 5.38
CA ARG A 286 14.58 17.98 5.24
C ARG A 286 14.30 18.61 6.60
N ILE A 287 14.21 17.79 7.66
CA ILE A 287 14.10 18.24 9.06
C ILE A 287 15.38 18.96 9.51
N ASP A 288 16.57 18.45 9.15
CA ASP A 288 17.86 19.08 9.48
C ASP A 288 17.96 20.51 8.94
N LYS A 289 17.45 20.75 7.72
CA LYS A 289 17.35 22.09 7.12
C LYS A 289 16.44 23.01 7.92
N LEU A 290 15.26 22.52 8.34
CA LEU A 290 14.35 23.28 9.19
C LEU A 290 15.01 23.67 10.52
N PHE A 291 15.77 22.76 11.15
CA PHE A 291 16.52 23.07 12.37
C PHE A 291 17.70 24.03 12.13
N ALA A 292 18.29 24.04 10.94
CA ALA A 292 19.27 25.05 10.53
C ALA A 292 18.64 26.43 10.20
N GLY A 293 17.31 26.54 10.19
CA GLY A 293 16.58 27.76 9.79
C GLY A 293 16.52 27.97 8.26
N GLU A 294 16.76 26.92 7.47
CA GLU A 294 16.66 26.92 6.01
C GLU A 294 15.29 26.41 5.54
N ASP A 295 14.84 26.88 4.36
CA ASP A 295 13.65 26.34 3.71
C ASP A 295 13.89 24.83 3.39
N PRO A 296 12.97 23.91 3.76
CA PRO A 296 13.15 22.47 3.52
C PRO A 296 13.21 22.16 2.01
N PHE A 297 12.53 22.96 1.20
CA PHE A 297 12.51 22.90 -0.26
C PHE A 297 12.98 24.21 -0.91
N LEU A 298 13.64 24.12 -2.06
CA LEU A 298 14.10 25.29 -2.83
C LEU A 298 12.95 26.07 -3.51
N ILE A 299 11.72 25.55 -3.49
CA ILE A 299 10.54 26.14 -4.15
C ILE A 299 10.37 27.64 -3.82
N SER A 300 10.44 28.00 -2.52
CA SER A 300 10.37 29.40 -2.06
C SER A 300 11.49 30.28 -2.62
N VAL A 301 12.71 29.73 -2.77
CA VAL A 301 13.86 30.43 -3.36
C VAL A 301 13.72 30.57 -4.87
N LEU A 302 13.22 29.54 -5.57
CA LEU A 302 13.01 29.56 -7.02
C LEU A 302 11.90 30.53 -7.44
N LYS A 303 10.84 30.66 -6.63
CA LYS A 303 9.81 31.72 -6.77
C LYS A 303 10.43 33.11 -6.62
N LYS A 304 11.18 33.35 -5.54
CA LYS A 304 11.88 34.64 -5.28
C LYS A 304 12.85 35.02 -6.41
N LYS A 305 13.55 34.03 -6.99
CA LYS A 305 14.47 34.21 -8.12
C LYS A 305 13.79 34.39 -9.49
N LYS A 306 12.46 34.25 -9.59
CA LYS A 306 11.70 34.22 -10.85
C LYS A 306 12.25 33.15 -11.83
N ILE A 307 12.48 31.96 -11.30
CA ILE A 307 12.82 30.76 -12.08
C ILE A 307 11.62 29.80 -12.09
N LEU A 308 10.92 29.68 -10.96
CA LEU A 308 9.68 28.93 -10.84
C LEU A 308 8.47 29.88 -10.85
N HIS A 309 7.53 29.61 -11.75
CA HIS A 309 6.32 30.38 -11.96
C HIS A 309 5.07 29.50 -11.71
N PRO A 310 4.54 29.45 -10.48
CA PRO A 310 3.20 28.92 -10.24
C PRO A 310 2.18 29.85 -10.88
N LEU A 311 1.38 29.34 -11.82
CA LEU A 311 0.38 30.11 -12.57
C LEU A 311 -0.97 29.40 -12.55
N SER A 312 -2.03 30.14 -12.22
CA SER A 312 -3.41 29.70 -12.40
C SER A 312 -3.91 29.83 -13.85
N SER A 313 -3.22 30.63 -14.66
CA SER A 313 -3.53 30.83 -16.07
C SER A 313 -2.28 31.29 -16.82
N ILE A 314 -2.07 30.77 -18.03
CA ILE A 314 -0.92 31.18 -18.85
C ILE A 314 -1.12 32.62 -19.36
N THR A 315 -0.07 33.43 -19.25
CA THR A 315 -0.03 34.79 -19.81
C THR A 315 0.65 34.79 -21.17
N THR A 316 0.37 35.79 -22.01
CA THR A 316 1.03 35.94 -23.31
C THR A 316 2.56 36.04 -23.19
N ALA A 317 3.06 36.70 -22.13
CA ALA A 317 4.48 36.78 -21.83
C ALA A 317 5.10 35.39 -21.54
N ALA A 318 4.46 34.59 -20.68
CA ALA A 318 4.92 33.23 -20.38
C ALA A 318 4.88 32.33 -21.63
N LEU A 319 3.85 32.46 -22.48
CA LEU A 319 3.76 31.75 -23.76
C LEU A 319 4.94 32.11 -24.70
N THR A 320 5.31 33.39 -24.78
CA THR A 320 6.47 33.83 -25.59
C THR A 320 7.81 33.38 -25.04
N GLU A 321 7.92 33.18 -23.72
CA GLU A 321 9.13 32.68 -23.07
C GLU A 321 9.32 31.18 -23.38
N LEU A 322 8.26 30.38 -23.15
CA LEU A 322 8.23 28.93 -23.45
C LEU A 322 8.53 28.59 -24.90
N ASN A 323 8.17 29.48 -25.85
CA ASN A 323 8.51 29.29 -27.26
C ASN A 323 10.02 29.17 -27.54
N ASN A 324 10.89 29.68 -26.64
CA ASN A 324 12.35 29.56 -26.76
C ASN A 324 12.95 28.33 -26.05
N GLY A 325 12.09 27.46 -25.50
CA GLY A 325 12.44 26.29 -24.69
C GLY A 325 12.07 26.51 -23.22
N GLY A 326 11.59 25.46 -22.57
CA GLY A 326 10.91 25.57 -21.28
C GLY A 326 10.69 24.23 -20.58
N VAL A 327 10.38 24.28 -19.28
CA VAL A 327 9.77 23.14 -18.58
C VAL A 327 8.42 23.59 -18.02
N VAL A 328 7.36 22.86 -18.37
CA VAL A 328 5.99 23.14 -17.90
C VAL A 328 5.50 21.90 -17.17
N PHE A 329 5.22 22.02 -15.87
CA PHE A 329 4.36 21.08 -15.18
C PHE A 329 2.91 21.53 -15.38
N ALA A 330 2.03 20.62 -15.78
CA ALA A 330 0.60 20.91 -15.92
C ALA A 330 -0.25 19.75 -15.40
N THR A 331 -1.38 20.09 -14.77
CA THR A 331 -2.38 19.12 -14.35
C THR A 331 -3.34 18.80 -15.50
N TYR A 332 -3.92 17.59 -15.49
CA TYR A 332 -4.91 17.18 -16.49
C TYR A 332 -6.08 18.17 -16.59
N ALA A 333 -6.55 18.65 -15.43
CA ALA A 333 -7.55 19.72 -15.32
C ALA A 333 -7.14 21.02 -16.03
N SER A 334 -5.89 21.45 -15.85
CA SER A 334 -5.38 22.67 -16.49
C SER A 334 -5.32 22.56 -18.00
N LEU A 335 -5.01 21.38 -18.55
CA LEU A 335 -4.97 21.18 -20.00
C LEU A 335 -6.37 21.13 -20.65
N HIS A 336 -7.42 20.81 -19.89
CA HIS A 336 -8.79 20.76 -20.38
C HIS A 336 -9.50 22.11 -20.42
N SER A 337 -9.09 23.07 -19.58
CA SER A 337 -9.86 24.30 -19.34
C SER A 337 -9.13 25.58 -19.73
N GLY A 338 -9.90 26.54 -20.25
CA GLY A 338 -9.48 27.92 -20.52
C GLY A 338 -8.15 28.03 -21.28
N ASN A 339 -7.21 28.82 -20.74
CA ASN A 339 -5.96 29.14 -21.44
C ASN A 339 -4.95 27.96 -21.45
N GLY A 340 -5.12 26.94 -20.61
CA GLY A 340 -4.23 25.76 -20.62
C GLY A 340 -4.48 24.84 -21.82
N ALA A 341 -5.74 24.73 -22.28
CA ALA A 341 -6.07 24.07 -23.56
C ALA A 341 -5.45 24.80 -24.78
N ILE A 342 -5.36 26.14 -24.71
CA ILE A 342 -4.69 26.96 -25.74
C ILE A 342 -3.17 26.73 -25.72
N LEU A 343 -2.56 26.71 -24.52
CA LEU A 343 -1.15 26.35 -24.36
C LEU A 343 -0.87 24.95 -24.92
N PHE A 344 -1.68 23.95 -24.56
CA PHE A 344 -1.54 22.58 -25.04
C PHE A 344 -1.51 22.52 -26.57
N LYS A 345 -2.49 23.13 -27.25
CA LYS A 345 -2.55 23.17 -28.72
C LYS A 345 -1.32 23.86 -29.32
N SER A 346 -0.90 25.00 -28.76
CA SER A 346 0.31 25.72 -29.20
C SER A 346 1.62 24.94 -28.99
N LEU A 347 1.70 24.07 -27.98
CA LEU A 347 2.86 23.20 -27.75
C LEU A 347 2.80 21.94 -28.63
N ALA A 348 1.61 21.38 -28.82
CA ALA A 348 1.36 20.16 -29.60
C ALA A 348 1.63 20.32 -31.10
N ASP A 349 1.54 21.54 -31.64
CA ASP A 349 1.84 21.86 -33.05
C ASP A 349 3.34 21.83 -33.42
N HIS A 350 4.22 21.54 -32.46
CA HIS A 350 5.68 21.65 -32.62
C HIS A 350 6.41 20.36 -32.26
N GLU A 351 7.03 19.73 -33.27
CA GLU A 351 7.84 18.49 -33.17
C GLU A 351 9.05 18.59 -32.24
N ARG A 352 9.52 19.81 -31.92
CA ARG A 352 10.61 20.03 -30.93
C ARG A 352 10.17 19.86 -29.48
N ASN A 353 8.86 19.91 -29.21
CA ASN A 353 8.31 19.75 -27.88
C ASN A 353 8.01 18.28 -27.59
N ALA A 354 7.89 17.94 -26.31
CA ALA A 354 7.40 16.61 -25.92
C ALA A 354 6.51 16.67 -24.67
N LEU A 355 5.53 15.77 -24.63
CA LEU A 355 4.67 15.47 -23.49
C LEU A 355 5.25 14.29 -22.72
N LEU A 356 5.57 14.50 -21.46
CA LEU A 356 6.13 13.52 -20.53
C LEU A 356 5.02 13.03 -19.60
N LEU A 357 4.63 11.76 -19.74
CA LEU A 357 3.63 11.10 -18.90
C LEU A 357 4.35 10.40 -17.74
N ILE A 358 4.27 10.98 -16.53
CA ILE A 358 5.02 10.51 -15.34
C ILE A 358 4.19 9.75 -14.31
N ASP A 359 2.86 9.79 -14.37
CA ASP A 359 2.01 8.97 -13.50
C ASP A 359 1.76 7.60 -14.16
N PRO A 360 1.98 6.47 -13.45
CA PRO A 360 1.85 5.12 -14.03
C PRO A 360 0.41 4.77 -14.46
N SER A 361 -0.60 5.50 -13.97
CA SER A 361 -2.01 5.27 -14.32
C SER A 361 -2.48 6.01 -15.58
N GLU A 362 -1.64 6.87 -16.16
CA GLU A 362 -1.99 7.68 -17.34
C GLU A 362 -2.09 6.87 -18.63
N ASP A 363 -3.15 7.12 -19.39
CA ASP A 363 -3.34 6.54 -20.71
C ASP A 363 -2.83 7.49 -21.82
N HIS A 364 -1.81 7.01 -22.53
CA HIS A 364 -1.28 7.61 -23.74
C HIS A 364 -2.27 7.66 -24.93
N GLN A 365 -3.33 6.87 -24.90
CA GLN A 365 -4.38 6.83 -25.93
C GLN A 365 -5.56 7.76 -25.61
N ALA A 366 -5.47 8.58 -24.54
CA ALA A 366 -6.52 9.53 -24.20
C ALA A 366 -6.80 10.52 -25.35
N PRO A 367 -8.07 10.81 -25.69
CA PRO A 367 -8.45 11.66 -26.82
C PRO A 367 -7.78 13.04 -26.86
N LEU A 368 -7.47 13.64 -25.70
CA LEU A 368 -6.74 14.90 -25.59
C LEU A 368 -5.39 14.87 -26.34
N PHE A 369 -4.73 13.71 -26.37
CA PHE A 369 -3.41 13.52 -27.00
C PHE A 369 -3.50 13.06 -28.46
N SER A 370 -4.70 12.94 -29.02
CA SER A 370 -4.87 12.61 -30.43
C SER A 370 -4.45 13.77 -31.34
N ASN A 371 -3.88 13.44 -32.51
CA ASN A 371 -3.47 14.40 -33.55
C ASN A 371 -2.39 15.44 -33.15
N THR A 372 -1.55 15.15 -32.16
CA THR A 372 -0.41 16.02 -31.79
C THR A 372 0.83 15.75 -32.65
N LYS A 373 1.63 16.79 -32.96
CA LYS A 373 2.96 16.63 -33.61
C LYS A 373 4.12 16.53 -32.62
N MET A 374 3.93 16.99 -31.39
CA MET A 374 4.90 16.79 -30.31
C MET A 374 5.06 15.31 -29.97
N GLU A 375 6.25 14.92 -29.52
CA GLU A 375 6.55 13.56 -29.08
C GLU A 375 5.81 13.25 -27.77
N ILE A 376 5.24 12.05 -27.61
CA ILE A 376 4.64 11.61 -26.34
C ILE A 376 5.53 10.51 -25.74
N ILE A 377 6.06 10.78 -24.54
CA ILE A 377 7.07 9.95 -23.88
C ILE A 377 6.48 9.43 -22.55
N ARG A 378 6.26 8.12 -22.46
CA ARG A 378 5.91 7.45 -21.19
C ARG A 378 7.18 7.27 -20.35
N CYS A 379 7.23 7.89 -19.18
CA CYS A 379 8.36 7.81 -18.25
C CYS A 379 7.83 7.77 -16.79
N PRO A 380 7.08 6.72 -16.42
CA PRO A 380 6.36 6.68 -15.15
C PRO A 380 7.32 6.65 -13.96
N ILE A 381 6.98 7.44 -12.93
CA ILE A 381 7.68 7.52 -11.65
C ILE A 381 6.76 6.91 -10.60
N ASP A 382 6.99 5.63 -10.29
CA ASP A 382 6.18 4.85 -9.37
C ASP A 382 6.96 4.46 -8.10
N PRO A 383 6.90 5.28 -7.04
CA PRO A 383 7.58 5.00 -5.79
C PRO A 383 6.89 3.93 -4.94
N ARG A 384 5.81 3.28 -5.39
CA ARG A 384 5.16 2.21 -4.61
C ARG A 384 6.14 1.06 -4.33
N LEU A 385 5.91 0.36 -3.21
CA LEU A 385 6.57 -0.90 -2.91
C LEU A 385 6.43 -1.87 -4.09
N ASN A 386 7.53 -2.51 -4.49
CA ASN A 386 7.49 -3.75 -5.27
C ASN A 386 7.18 -4.93 -4.36
N CYS A 387 6.91 -6.08 -4.97
CA CYS A 387 6.75 -7.33 -4.23
C CYS A 387 7.95 -7.65 -3.32
N GLY A 388 9.20 -7.36 -3.72
CA GLY A 388 10.39 -7.61 -2.90
C GLY A 388 10.44 -6.75 -1.63
N ASP A 389 10.28 -5.44 -1.74
CA ASP A 389 10.27 -4.57 -0.56
C ASP A 389 9.01 -4.81 0.31
N ALA A 390 7.90 -5.22 -0.29
CA ALA A 390 6.74 -5.73 0.45
C ALA A 390 7.04 -7.04 1.19
N ASN A 391 7.75 -8.00 0.59
CA ASN A 391 8.22 -9.23 1.24
C ASN A 391 9.05 -8.92 2.49
N GLN A 392 9.92 -7.91 2.41
CA GLN A 392 10.78 -7.50 3.52
C GLN A 392 9.98 -6.86 4.66
N LEU A 393 9.02 -5.99 4.33
CA LEU A 393 8.07 -5.46 5.31
C LEU A 393 7.30 -6.60 6.01
N LEU A 394 6.77 -7.55 5.25
CA LEU A 394 6.01 -8.69 5.77
C LEU A 394 6.87 -9.60 6.67
N ALA A 395 8.14 -9.80 6.32
CA ALA A 395 9.09 -10.57 7.14
C ALA A 395 9.47 -9.88 8.46
N CYS A 396 9.44 -8.54 8.52
CA CYS A 396 9.54 -7.80 9.79
C CYS A 396 8.28 -8.01 10.64
N CYS A 397 7.10 -7.82 10.04
CA CYS A 397 5.82 -7.81 10.76
C CYS A 397 5.30 -9.20 11.18
N CYS A 398 5.71 -10.27 10.47
CA CYS A 398 5.32 -11.66 10.70
C CYS A 398 3.79 -11.88 10.91
N PRO A 399 2.92 -11.48 9.97
CA PRO A 399 1.48 -11.62 10.12
C PRO A 399 1.01 -13.08 10.11
N GLU A 400 -0.05 -13.37 10.87
CA GLU A 400 -0.75 -14.66 10.85
C GLU A 400 -1.71 -14.76 9.65
N SER A 401 -2.12 -13.63 9.07
CA SER A 401 -2.93 -13.60 7.85
C SER A 401 -2.53 -12.42 6.96
N LEU A 402 -2.35 -12.69 5.66
CA LEU A 402 -2.05 -11.67 4.66
C LEU A 402 -3.19 -11.59 3.65
N ILE A 403 -3.84 -10.44 3.57
CA ILE A 403 -4.92 -10.16 2.62
C ILE A 403 -4.34 -9.28 1.51
N VAL A 404 -4.39 -9.77 0.27
CA VAL A 404 -3.83 -9.09 -0.92
C VAL A 404 -4.77 -9.23 -2.12
N PRO A 405 -4.87 -8.24 -3.02
CA PRO A 405 -5.53 -8.39 -4.31
C PRO A 405 -5.08 -9.65 -5.06
N GLU A 406 -6.02 -10.36 -5.70
CA GLU A 406 -5.73 -11.60 -6.44
C GLU A 406 -4.61 -11.42 -7.49
N GLU A 407 -4.55 -10.27 -8.15
CA GLU A 407 -3.50 -9.89 -9.11
C GLU A 407 -2.05 -10.04 -8.59
N TYR A 408 -1.82 -9.84 -7.28
CA TYR A 408 -0.49 -10.01 -6.67
C TYR A 408 -0.20 -11.45 -6.24
N THR A 409 -1.21 -12.33 -6.27
CA THR A 409 -1.04 -13.77 -6.05
C THR A 409 -0.72 -14.54 -7.33
N LEU A 410 -1.00 -13.96 -8.50
CA LEU A 410 -0.72 -14.56 -9.80
C LEU A 410 0.77 -14.47 -10.17
N ASN A 411 1.27 -15.53 -10.81
CA ASN A 411 2.54 -15.51 -11.53
C ASN A 411 2.35 -14.76 -12.84
N THR A 412 3.12 -13.70 -13.06
CA THR A 412 3.22 -13.05 -14.37
C THR A 412 4.00 -13.98 -15.31
N THR A 413 3.29 -14.82 -16.07
CA THR A 413 3.89 -15.49 -17.24
C THR A 413 4.12 -14.46 -18.33
N ALA A 414 5.20 -14.61 -19.10
CA ALA A 414 5.69 -13.62 -20.06
C ALA A 414 4.80 -13.41 -21.32
N GLU A 415 3.53 -13.78 -21.26
CA GLU A 415 2.58 -13.76 -22.39
C GLU A 415 1.54 -12.62 -22.25
N SER A 416 1.39 -11.99 -21.09
CA SER A 416 0.34 -10.96 -20.85
C SER A 416 0.65 -9.61 -21.50
N ASP A 417 1.92 -9.21 -21.58
CA ASP A 417 2.29 -7.93 -22.21
C ASP A 417 2.18 -7.99 -23.75
N ASP A 418 2.29 -9.19 -24.32
CA ASP A 418 2.28 -9.43 -25.77
C ASP A 418 0.87 -9.20 -26.39
N MET A 419 -0.19 -9.32 -25.58
CA MET A 419 -1.56 -8.99 -26.01
C MET A 419 -1.83 -7.48 -26.15
N SER A 420 -0.96 -6.61 -25.62
CA SER A 420 -1.05 -5.16 -25.81
C SER A 420 -0.37 -4.68 -27.10
N ASN A 421 0.53 -5.48 -27.69
CA ASN A 421 1.45 -5.04 -28.76
C ASN A 421 1.28 -5.75 -30.11
N ARG A 422 0.44 -6.78 -30.22
CA ARG A 422 0.29 -7.61 -31.45
C ARG A 422 -0.36 -6.96 -32.67
N ASN A 423 -0.69 -5.66 -32.64
CA ASN A 423 -1.38 -4.96 -33.73
C ASN A 423 -0.51 -3.95 -34.51
N ASN A 424 0.82 -4.03 -34.44
CA ASN A 424 1.74 -3.16 -35.20
C ASN A 424 2.94 -3.90 -35.82
N GLU A 425 2.69 -4.92 -36.66
CA GLU A 425 3.70 -5.35 -37.63
C GLU A 425 3.80 -4.31 -38.77
N GLY A 426 4.69 -3.32 -38.59
CA GLY A 426 4.63 -2.05 -39.32
C GLY A 426 5.96 -1.36 -39.64
N SER A 427 7.02 -2.14 -39.86
CA SER A 427 8.29 -1.76 -40.52
C SER A 427 9.41 -1.03 -39.74
N ILE A 428 10.63 -1.44 -40.13
CA ILE A 428 11.97 -0.86 -39.89
C ILE A 428 12.61 -1.11 -38.53
N SER A 429 13.69 -1.89 -38.60
CA SER A 429 14.63 -2.26 -37.56
C SER A 429 15.39 -1.07 -36.96
N ASP A 430 15.49 -1.04 -35.64
CA ASP A 430 16.75 -0.74 -34.95
C ASP A 430 16.88 -1.67 -33.74
N ALA A 431 18.06 -2.27 -33.58
CA ALA A 431 18.30 -3.29 -32.57
C ALA A 431 18.58 -2.67 -31.21
N ASN A 432 17.61 -2.76 -30.30
CA ASN A 432 17.80 -2.71 -28.86
C ASN A 432 16.66 -3.50 -28.21
N ASP A 433 16.85 -4.81 -28.08
CA ASP A 433 16.07 -5.62 -27.15
C ASP A 433 16.23 -5.01 -25.75
N GLN A 434 15.18 -4.37 -25.24
CA GLN A 434 15.13 -4.03 -23.82
C GLN A 434 15.04 -5.35 -23.06
N GLU A 435 16.16 -5.82 -22.49
CA GLU A 435 16.19 -7.00 -21.63
C GLU A 435 15.12 -6.84 -20.54
N ILE A 436 14.03 -7.62 -20.66
CA ILE A 436 13.00 -7.72 -19.64
C ILE A 436 13.69 -8.14 -18.36
N SER A 437 13.57 -7.35 -17.29
CA SER A 437 14.31 -7.61 -16.06
C SER A 437 13.95 -8.99 -15.51
N ARG A 438 14.99 -9.80 -15.26
CA ARG A 438 14.89 -11.20 -14.82
C ARG A 438 14.16 -11.32 -13.47
N PHE A 439 14.25 -10.26 -12.66
CA PHE A 439 13.52 -10.11 -11.40
C PHE A 439 12.01 -9.80 -11.53
N SER A 440 11.45 -9.71 -12.74
CA SER A 440 9.98 -9.61 -12.94
C SER A 440 9.20 -10.75 -12.28
N ARG A 441 9.89 -11.85 -11.93
CA ARG A 441 9.40 -13.07 -11.27
C ARG A 441 9.63 -13.10 -9.74
N VAL A 442 9.65 -11.95 -9.04
CA VAL A 442 9.60 -11.98 -7.56
C VAL A 442 8.47 -12.89 -7.12
N LEU A 443 8.78 -13.80 -6.18
CA LEU A 443 7.83 -14.77 -5.62
C LEU A 443 6.51 -14.07 -5.29
N PRO A 444 5.35 -14.57 -5.79
CA PRO A 444 4.07 -14.00 -5.41
C PRO A 444 3.89 -14.08 -3.89
N LEU A 445 3.25 -13.07 -3.32
CA LEU A 445 3.17 -12.83 -1.87
C LEU A 445 2.63 -14.04 -1.08
N HIS A 446 1.91 -14.94 -1.75
CA HIS A 446 1.33 -16.14 -1.16
C HIS A 446 2.33 -17.23 -0.77
N LEU A 447 3.56 -17.22 -1.30
CA LEU A 447 4.55 -18.29 -1.06
C LEU A 447 5.39 -18.10 0.22
N LEU A 448 5.43 -16.91 0.82
CA LEU A 448 6.27 -16.65 1.99
C LEU A 448 5.75 -17.31 3.26
N LEU A 449 4.43 -17.26 3.48
CA LEU A 449 3.81 -17.74 4.70
C LEU A 449 3.66 -19.28 4.71
N THR A 450 3.51 -19.91 3.55
CA THR A 450 3.37 -21.38 3.40
C THR A 450 4.64 -22.18 3.73
N THR A 451 5.78 -21.53 4.00
CA THR A 451 7.05 -22.22 4.31
C THR A 451 7.12 -22.74 5.76
N PHE A 452 6.19 -22.35 6.64
CA PHE A 452 6.16 -22.78 8.04
C PHE A 452 5.08 -23.83 8.32
N GLY A 453 5.50 -25.10 8.33
CA GLY A 453 4.87 -26.20 9.09
C GLY A 453 3.41 -26.56 8.76
N LYS A 454 3.22 -27.70 8.08
CA LYS A 454 1.88 -28.27 7.84
C LYS A 454 1.13 -28.52 9.15
N GLN A 455 -0.08 -27.95 9.26
CA GLN A 455 -1.04 -28.06 10.39
C GLN A 455 -0.57 -27.43 11.73
N LYS A 456 -1.21 -26.42 12.30
CA LYS A 456 -2.67 -26.34 12.56
C LYS A 456 -3.25 -24.91 12.64
N CYS A 457 -2.42 -23.90 12.39
CA CYS A 457 -2.80 -22.53 12.06
C CYS A 457 -1.77 -22.07 11.02
N GLU A 458 -1.93 -22.54 9.79
CA GLU A 458 -1.06 -22.13 8.68
C GLU A 458 -1.32 -20.65 8.39
N PRO A 459 -0.28 -19.77 8.37
CA PRO A 459 -0.50 -18.36 8.11
C PRO A 459 -0.98 -18.19 6.66
N ALA A 460 -2.24 -17.81 6.52
CA ALA A 460 -2.93 -17.86 5.24
C ALA A 460 -2.70 -16.56 4.45
N THR A 461 -2.22 -16.69 3.21
CA THR A 461 -2.38 -15.61 2.23
C THR A 461 -3.72 -15.77 1.54
N LEU A 462 -4.55 -14.75 1.67
CA LEU A 462 -5.95 -14.75 1.29
C LEU A 462 -6.15 -13.80 0.11
N PRO A 463 -6.39 -14.30 -1.12
CA PRO A 463 -6.62 -13.46 -2.28
C PRO A 463 -7.97 -12.74 -2.13
N MET A 464 -7.91 -11.42 -2.00
CA MET A 464 -9.07 -10.56 -2.07
C MET A 464 -9.55 -10.48 -3.53
N LYS A 465 -10.71 -11.07 -3.78
CA LYS A 465 -11.48 -10.90 -5.02
C LYS A 465 -12.45 -9.74 -4.83
N LEU A 466 -12.64 -8.95 -5.89
CA LEU A 466 -13.60 -7.85 -5.91
C LEU A 466 -14.99 -8.36 -5.49
N LEU A 467 -15.54 -7.80 -4.40
CA LEU A 467 -16.90 -8.03 -3.87
C LEU A 467 -17.15 -9.41 -3.24
N ASN A 468 -16.12 -10.25 -3.06
CA ASN A 468 -16.25 -11.48 -2.27
C ASN A 468 -15.88 -11.22 -0.81
N PRO A 469 -16.78 -11.46 0.17
CA PRO A 469 -16.46 -11.27 1.58
C PRO A 469 -15.41 -12.30 2.04
N LEU A 470 -14.35 -11.81 2.66
CA LEU A 470 -13.32 -12.65 3.26
C LEU A 470 -13.59 -12.81 4.75
N THR A 471 -13.85 -14.04 5.20
CA THR A 471 -14.01 -14.36 6.63
C THR A 471 -12.74 -15.05 7.11
N ILE A 472 -12.15 -14.52 8.19
CA ILE A 472 -11.00 -15.13 8.88
C ILE A 472 -11.51 -15.74 10.18
N ASP A 473 -11.69 -17.06 10.19
CA ASP A 473 -12.13 -17.80 11.38
C ASP A 473 -10.98 -17.91 12.39
N LYS A 474 -11.20 -17.41 13.61
CA LYS A 474 -10.23 -17.51 14.71
C LYS A 474 -10.83 -18.19 15.94
N ASN A 475 -10.00 -18.98 16.61
CA ASN A 475 -10.41 -19.91 17.66
C ASN A 475 -10.73 -19.28 19.02
N PHE A 476 -10.31 -18.04 19.28
CA PHE A 476 -10.50 -17.34 20.55
C PHE A 476 -10.85 -15.88 20.31
N LYS A 477 -11.87 -15.37 21.03
CA LYS A 477 -12.25 -13.95 21.08
C LYS A 477 -12.50 -13.59 22.54
N PHE A 478 -11.86 -12.55 23.05
CA PHE A 478 -12.24 -11.96 24.33
C PHE A 478 -13.18 -10.80 24.05
N VAL A 479 -14.30 -10.75 24.76
CA VAL A 479 -15.35 -9.76 24.55
C VAL A 479 -15.55 -9.01 25.85
N ASP A 480 -15.36 -7.69 25.83
CA ASP A 480 -15.71 -6.85 26.96
C ASP A 480 -17.22 -6.91 27.18
N GLY A 481 -17.61 -7.37 28.36
CA GLY A 481 -19.00 -7.63 28.70
C GLY A 481 -19.26 -7.45 30.19
N LEU A 482 -20.46 -7.00 30.51
CA LEU A 482 -20.93 -6.91 31.88
C LEU A 482 -21.37 -8.30 32.33
N LEU A 483 -20.78 -8.79 33.41
CA LEU A 483 -21.27 -9.99 34.07
C LEU A 483 -22.54 -9.64 34.86
N ASP A 484 -23.62 -10.39 34.67
CA ASP A 484 -24.86 -10.19 35.44
C ASP A 484 -24.57 -10.22 36.95
N ALA A 485 -25.12 -9.26 37.71
CA ALA A 485 -24.77 -9.08 39.11
C ALA A 485 -25.15 -10.27 40.01
N GLN A 486 -26.21 -11.02 39.68
CA GLN A 486 -26.61 -12.22 40.42
C GLN A 486 -25.72 -13.41 40.07
N PHE A 487 -25.17 -13.43 38.85
CA PHE A 487 -24.24 -14.45 38.38
C PHE A 487 -22.79 -14.18 38.86
N ALA A 488 -22.37 -12.92 38.91
CA ALA A 488 -21.11 -12.47 39.48
C ALA A 488 -20.94 -12.89 40.95
N ALA A 489 -22.03 -12.82 41.73
CA ALA A 489 -22.04 -13.24 43.13
C ALA A 489 -21.79 -14.75 43.35
N GLN A 490 -21.83 -15.57 42.29
CA GLN A 490 -21.63 -17.02 42.33
C GLN A 490 -20.22 -17.46 41.87
N VAL A 491 -19.38 -16.52 41.43
CA VAL A 491 -18.05 -16.81 40.88
C VAL A 491 -17.04 -17.09 42.00
N PRO A 492 -16.41 -18.29 42.07
CA PRO A 492 -15.27 -18.50 42.94
C PRO A 492 -14.06 -17.72 42.39
N LEU A 493 -13.61 -16.70 43.14
CA LEU A 493 -12.43 -15.91 42.81
C LEU A 493 -11.16 -16.60 43.34
N ASN A 494 -10.20 -16.82 42.45
CA ASN A 494 -8.84 -17.25 42.78
C ASN A 494 -7.86 -16.10 42.53
N GLU A 495 -6.77 -16.02 43.28
CA GLU A 495 -5.75 -14.99 43.05
C GLU A 495 -4.64 -15.53 42.14
N VAL A 496 -4.40 -14.86 41.01
CA VAL A 496 -3.35 -15.20 40.05
C VAL A 496 -2.52 -13.94 39.78
N ALA A 497 -1.23 -13.98 40.11
CA ALA A 497 -0.28 -12.86 39.95
C ALA A 497 -0.77 -11.52 40.56
N GLY A 498 -1.38 -11.56 41.75
CA GLY A 498 -1.88 -10.36 42.43
C GLY A 498 -3.18 -9.77 41.86
N ARG A 499 -3.86 -10.51 40.96
CA ARG A 499 -5.18 -10.15 40.42
C ARG A 499 -6.19 -11.23 40.78
N ALA A 500 -7.39 -10.82 41.19
CA ALA A 500 -8.50 -11.74 41.39
C ALA A 500 -9.06 -12.17 40.02
N VAL A 501 -9.03 -13.48 39.76
CA VAL A 501 -9.49 -14.12 38.52
C VAL A 501 -10.52 -15.19 38.88
N GLY A 502 -11.73 -15.04 38.35
CA GLY A 502 -12.79 -16.03 38.47
C GLY A 502 -13.00 -16.75 37.15
N TYR A 503 -13.20 -18.07 37.18
CA TYR A 503 -13.63 -18.84 36.00
C TYR A 503 -15.14 -19.05 36.05
N LEU A 504 -15.83 -18.75 34.95
CA LEU A 504 -17.28 -18.87 34.83
C LEU A 504 -17.65 -19.29 33.41
N SER A 505 -18.68 -20.13 33.28
CA SER A 505 -19.24 -20.54 32.00
C SER A 505 -20.72 -20.18 31.95
N GLY A 506 -21.12 -19.41 30.94
CA GLY A 506 -22.48 -18.86 30.81
C GLY A 506 -22.83 -18.54 29.36
N ARG A 507 -24.03 -17.96 29.16
CA ARG A 507 -24.52 -17.59 27.84
C ARG A 507 -24.27 -16.09 27.61
N LEU A 508 -23.49 -15.77 26.58
CA LEU A 508 -23.33 -14.39 26.11
C LEU A 508 -24.63 -13.95 25.41
N GLN A 509 -25.22 -12.85 25.85
CA GLN A 509 -26.34 -12.20 25.20
C GLN A 509 -25.92 -10.79 24.77
N ALA A 510 -26.07 -10.46 23.50
CA ALA A 510 -25.89 -9.09 23.01
C ALA A 510 -27.14 -8.26 23.37
N GLU A 511 -26.91 -7.13 24.04
CA GLU A 511 -27.87 -6.04 24.19
C GLU A 511 -27.30 -4.81 23.45
N ARG A 512 -28.03 -3.69 23.37
CA ARG A 512 -27.48 -2.52 22.65
C ARG A 512 -26.21 -2.03 23.34
N ASP A 513 -25.17 -1.84 22.55
CA ASP A 513 -23.83 -1.35 22.92
C ASP A 513 -23.07 -2.16 23.99
N THR A 514 -23.60 -3.30 24.45
CA THR A 514 -22.97 -4.13 25.50
C THR A 514 -23.27 -5.61 25.35
N PHE A 515 -22.32 -6.46 25.75
CA PHE A 515 -22.54 -7.89 25.92
C PHE A 515 -22.80 -8.19 27.39
N ILE A 516 -23.84 -8.96 27.70
CA ILE A 516 -24.14 -9.41 29.06
C ILE A 516 -23.96 -10.93 29.16
N VAL A 517 -23.12 -11.38 30.09
CA VAL A 517 -22.95 -12.80 30.40
C VAL A 517 -23.99 -13.20 31.44
N LYS A 518 -24.93 -14.06 31.04
CA LYS A 518 -26.02 -14.57 31.89
C LYS A 518 -25.77 -16.04 32.25
N PRO A 519 -26.33 -16.55 33.36
CA PRO A 519 -26.23 -17.95 33.72
C PRO A 519 -26.79 -18.85 32.61
N PRO A 520 -26.30 -20.09 32.46
CA PRO A 520 -26.83 -21.04 31.49
C PRO A 520 -28.27 -21.41 31.88
N GLY A 521 -29.23 -20.69 31.32
CA GLY A 521 -30.65 -20.87 31.60
C GLY A 521 -31.12 -22.28 31.25
N ILE A 522 -31.97 -22.85 32.12
CA ILE A 522 -32.59 -24.16 31.91
C ILE A 522 -33.35 -24.13 30.58
N ALA A 523 -32.95 -24.98 29.64
CA ALA A 523 -33.60 -25.06 28.33
C ALA A 523 -35.02 -25.63 28.46
N SER A 524 -36.02 -24.77 28.32
CA SER A 524 -37.43 -25.18 28.21
C SER A 524 -37.73 -25.73 26.82
N SER A 525 -37.24 -26.92 26.50
CA SER A 525 -37.61 -27.67 25.28
C SER A 525 -37.40 -29.17 25.48
N ASN A 526 -38.45 -29.95 25.27
CA ASN A 526 -38.43 -31.41 25.43
C ASN A 526 -37.41 -32.09 24.50
N GLY A 527 -36.47 -32.82 25.09
CA GLY A 527 -35.50 -33.69 24.41
C GLY A 527 -34.67 -34.45 25.45
N PRO A 528 -34.28 -35.72 25.24
CA PRO A 528 -33.65 -36.52 26.27
C PRO A 528 -32.22 -36.02 26.55
N ALA A 529 -31.89 -35.87 27.83
CA ALA A 529 -30.58 -35.43 28.28
C ALA A 529 -29.57 -36.59 28.29
N GLU A 530 -28.39 -36.39 27.69
CA GLU A 530 -27.20 -37.17 28.04
C GLU A 530 -26.38 -36.47 29.11
N ILE A 531 -25.93 -37.28 30.06
CA ILE A 531 -25.33 -36.86 31.33
C ILE A 531 -23.82 -36.98 31.21
N LEU A 532 -23.08 -35.89 31.45
CA LEU A 532 -21.65 -35.97 31.75
C LEU A 532 -21.38 -35.35 33.12
N LEU A 533 -21.35 -36.24 34.12
CA LEU A 533 -21.01 -35.94 35.50
C LEU A 533 -19.50 -35.71 35.67
N THR A 534 -19.17 -34.86 36.64
CA THR A 534 -17.84 -34.69 37.21
C THR A 534 -17.25 -36.02 37.70
N GLY A 535 -16.00 -36.30 37.38
CA GLY A 535 -15.36 -37.60 37.63
C GLY A 535 -14.72 -37.78 39.02
N GLU A 536 -14.26 -38.99 39.30
CA GLU A 536 -13.46 -39.34 40.48
C GLU A 536 -12.34 -40.36 40.16
N LYS A 537 -11.35 -40.45 41.05
CA LYS A 537 -10.11 -41.24 40.89
C LYS A 537 -10.18 -42.57 41.67
N ARG A 538 -9.72 -43.70 41.09
CA ARG A 538 -8.59 -44.55 41.64
C ARG A 538 -8.44 -45.96 41.01
N LYS A 539 -7.16 -46.28 40.72
CA LYS A 539 -6.39 -47.56 40.85
C LYS A 539 -7.03 -48.94 40.58
N ALA A 540 -6.25 -49.78 39.89
CA ALA A 540 -6.54 -51.17 39.53
C ALA A 540 -5.70 -52.22 40.29
N THR A 541 -6.22 -53.45 40.40
CA THR A 541 -5.60 -54.80 40.59
C THR A 541 -6.76 -55.82 40.76
N SER A 542 -6.75 -57.09 40.34
CA SER A 542 -5.75 -57.93 39.65
C SER A 542 -6.35 -59.25 39.13
N CYS A 543 -5.91 -59.69 37.94
CA CYS A 543 -5.64 -61.07 37.49
C CYS A 543 -6.66 -62.23 37.66
N LEU A 544 -6.93 -62.95 36.56
CA LEU A 544 -6.64 -64.40 36.41
C LEU A 544 -6.61 -64.80 34.91
N SER A 545 -5.77 -65.79 34.57
CA SER A 545 -5.46 -66.36 33.24
C SER A 545 -5.17 -67.86 33.42
N PRO A 546 -4.75 -68.68 32.41
CA PRO A 546 -4.65 -68.51 30.94
C PRO A 546 -5.57 -69.51 30.18
N GLU A 547 -5.81 -69.39 28.87
CA GLU A 547 -4.98 -69.87 27.74
C GLU A 547 -5.75 -69.59 26.41
N SER A 548 -5.19 -69.57 25.19
CA SER A 548 -3.81 -69.74 24.68
C SER A 548 -3.62 -68.95 23.35
N HIS A 549 -2.55 -69.23 22.58
CA HIS A 549 -2.17 -68.60 21.29
C HIS A 549 -1.57 -69.66 20.34
N PRO A 550 -1.30 -69.39 19.03
CA PRO A 550 -1.36 -68.13 18.25
C PRO A 550 -2.37 -68.20 17.07
N SER A 551 -2.74 -67.13 16.36
CA SER A 551 -1.90 -66.16 15.63
C SER A 551 -2.67 -64.89 15.20
N GLU A 552 -1.94 -63.91 14.61
CA GLU A 552 -2.44 -62.62 14.09
C GLU A 552 -2.84 -61.57 15.13
N SER A 553 -1.84 -61.03 15.82
CA SER A 553 -1.96 -59.83 16.67
C SER A 553 -1.72 -58.55 15.87
N TYR A 554 -2.77 -57.77 15.63
CA TYR A 554 -2.62 -56.31 15.55
C TYR A 554 -2.40 -55.78 16.98
N PRO A 555 -1.30 -55.07 17.28
CA PRO A 555 -1.13 -54.43 18.57
C PRO A 555 -1.97 -53.15 18.66
N ASP A 556 -2.48 -52.89 19.86
CA ASP A 556 -3.19 -51.67 20.26
C ASP A 556 -2.54 -50.37 19.75
N PHE A 557 -3.38 -49.35 19.53
CA PHE A 557 -2.94 -47.96 19.48
C PHE A 557 -2.51 -47.50 20.87
N ASP A 558 -1.29 -47.90 21.23
CA ASP A 558 -0.55 -47.37 22.35
C ASP A 558 -0.43 -45.84 22.21
N ARG A 559 -0.28 -45.15 23.34
CA ARG A 559 -0.21 -43.67 23.37
C ARG A 559 0.87 -43.16 22.41
N ILE A 560 0.46 -42.42 21.38
CA ILE A 560 1.39 -41.64 20.55
C ILE A 560 2.01 -40.55 21.43
N LYS A 561 3.19 -40.83 21.97
CA LYS A 561 4.16 -39.80 22.30
C LYS A 561 4.62 -39.19 20.98
N TYR A 562 4.23 -37.94 20.74
CA TYR A 562 4.80 -37.13 19.68
C TYR A 562 6.07 -36.46 20.24
N GLU A 563 7.23 -36.96 19.83
CA GLU A 563 8.51 -36.26 19.95
C GLU A 563 8.89 -35.87 18.51
N ASP A 564 8.91 -34.57 18.22
CA ASP A 564 9.32 -34.04 16.93
C ASP A 564 10.79 -33.61 16.99
N ASN A 565 11.56 -33.95 15.97
CA ASN A 565 12.97 -33.59 15.87
C ASN A 565 13.10 -32.15 15.34
N CYS A 566 12.56 -31.18 16.08
CA CYS A 566 12.78 -29.77 15.82
C CYS A 566 14.25 -29.42 16.11
N SER A 567 15.07 -29.43 15.06
CA SER A 567 16.44 -28.95 15.16
C SER A 567 16.46 -27.42 15.26
N ILE A 568 16.68 -26.89 16.46
CA ILE A 568 16.74 -25.44 16.68
C ILE A 568 18.08 -24.93 16.12
N ILE A 569 18.01 -23.98 15.21
CA ILE A 569 19.18 -23.38 14.57
C ILE A 569 19.51 -22.08 15.31
N LEU A 570 20.70 -22.00 15.90
CA LEU A 570 21.17 -20.84 16.67
C LEU A 570 22.50 -20.32 16.10
N GLY A 571 22.61 -18.99 15.96
CA GLY A 571 23.85 -18.31 15.61
C GLY A 571 23.61 -17.00 14.88
N THR A 572 24.67 -16.24 14.68
CA THR A 572 24.70 -15.06 13.81
C THR A 572 25.40 -15.40 12.50
N VAL A 573 24.83 -14.97 11.37
CA VAL A 573 25.47 -15.13 10.06
C VAL A 573 26.49 -14.00 9.89
N ASP A 574 27.70 -14.35 9.45
CA ASP A 574 28.75 -13.41 9.11
C ASP A 574 28.73 -13.17 7.59
N GLU A 575 28.39 -11.93 7.20
CA GLU A 575 28.25 -11.52 5.79
C GLU A 575 29.57 -11.60 4.99
N GLU A 576 30.72 -11.31 5.60
CA GLU A 576 32.02 -11.48 4.94
C GLU A 576 32.37 -12.95 4.71
N LYS A 577 32.15 -13.81 5.72
CA LYS A 577 32.36 -15.26 5.59
C LYS A 577 31.40 -15.87 4.58
N LEU A 578 30.16 -15.36 4.48
CA LEU A 578 29.20 -15.80 3.47
C LEU A 578 29.66 -15.38 2.07
N SER A 579 30.04 -14.12 1.89
CA SER A 579 30.60 -13.58 0.63
C SER A 579 31.79 -14.40 0.14
N LYS A 580 32.75 -14.69 1.03
CA LYS A 580 33.92 -15.55 0.75
C LYS A 580 33.52 -16.99 0.37
N ARG A 581 32.46 -17.56 0.94
CA ARG A 581 31.97 -18.91 0.59
C ARG A 581 31.26 -18.96 -0.77
N ILE A 582 30.51 -17.93 -1.11
CA ILE A 582 29.82 -17.82 -2.41
C ILE A 582 30.86 -17.63 -3.53
N THR A 583 31.74 -16.63 -3.40
CA THR A 583 32.81 -16.34 -4.37
C THR A 583 33.86 -17.45 -4.52
N ALA A 584 34.12 -18.24 -3.48
CA ALA A 584 35.00 -19.40 -3.58
C ALA A 584 34.43 -20.56 -4.42
N ARG A 585 33.11 -20.59 -4.62
CA ARG A 585 32.43 -21.60 -5.45
C ARG A 585 32.23 -21.13 -6.88
N ASP A 586 31.95 -19.85 -7.08
CA ASP A 586 31.92 -19.20 -8.39
C ASP A 586 32.49 -17.77 -8.28
N PRO A 587 33.71 -17.52 -8.80
CA PRO A 587 34.38 -16.23 -8.73
C PRO A 587 33.83 -15.19 -9.71
N SER A 588 32.87 -15.54 -10.57
CA SER A 588 32.21 -14.59 -11.48
C SER A 588 31.06 -13.82 -10.84
N ILE A 589 30.54 -14.30 -9.69
CA ILE A 589 29.44 -13.67 -8.97
C ILE A 589 29.92 -12.35 -8.33
N GLN A 590 29.33 -11.24 -8.77
CA GLN A 590 29.44 -9.96 -8.10
C GLN A 590 28.52 -9.92 -6.87
N ILE A 591 29.02 -9.38 -5.76
CA ILE A 591 28.32 -9.29 -4.48
C ILE A 591 28.34 -7.84 -4.02
N PHE A 592 27.15 -7.26 -3.80
CA PHE A 592 27.00 -5.91 -3.29
C PHE A 592 26.40 -5.97 -1.89
N ILE A 593 27.15 -5.49 -0.89
CA ILE A 593 26.68 -5.39 0.49
C ILE A 593 26.36 -3.93 0.78
N SER A 594 25.16 -3.68 1.29
CA SER A 594 24.66 -2.37 1.70
C SER A 594 24.14 -2.44 3.13
N GLU A 595 24.56 -1.51 3.99
CA GLU A 595 23.95 -1.32 5.30
C GLU A 595 22.72 -0.42 5.15
N LEU A 596 21.57 -0.89 5.65
CA LEU A 596 20.30 -0.16 5.69
C LEU A 596 19.86 -0.06 7.14
N GLY A 597 19.54 1.14 7.62
CA GLY A 597 19.04 1.33 8.98
C GLY A 597 19.56 2.60 9.65
N HIS A 598 19.08 2.82 10.88
CA HIS A 598 19.66 3.80 11.80
C HIS A 598 20.88 3.22 12.52
N VAL A 599 21.65 4.06 13.21
CA VAL A 599 22.85 3.62 13.95
C VAL A 599 22.52 2.53 14.99
N ASP A 600 21.29 2.53 15.50
CA ASP A 600 20.80 1.58 16.51
C ASP A 600 20.14 0.32 15.92
N THR A 601 19.88 0.26 14.60
CA THR A 601 19.20 -0.86 13.92
C THR A 601 19.88 -1.26 12.61
N PRO A 602 21.06 -1.90 12.65
CA PRO A 602 21.79 -2.28 11.45
C PRO A 602 21.13 -3.48 10.75
N GLU A 603 20.42 -3.22 9.66
CA GLU A 603 20.06 -4.24 8.67
C GLU A 603 21.18 -4.32 7.64
N VAL A 604 21.56 -5.54 7.23
CA VAL A 604 22.54 -5.73 6.15
C VAL A 604 21.89 -6.41 4.98
N LEU A 605 22.03 -5.80 3.81
CA LEU A 605 21.49 -6.29 2.55
C LEU A 605 22.61 -6.75 1.63
N MET A 606 22.52 -7.97 1.17
CA MET A 606 23.50 -8.61 0.28
C MET A 606 22.82 -8.97 -1.04
N ASN A 607 23.07 -8.17 -2.07
CA ASN A 607 22.57 -8.39 -3.42
C ASN A 607 23.56 -9.24 -4.24
N LEU A 608 23.05 -10.28 -4.89
CA LEU A 608 23.79 -11.28 -5.66
C LEU A 608 23.25 -11.31 -7.11
N PRO A 609 23.49 -10.27 -7.93
CA PRO A 609 22.93 -10.19 -9.28
C PRO A 609 23.40 -11.31 -10.22
N GLY A 610 24.56 -11.94 -9.97
CA GLY A 610 25.00 -13.12 -10.73
C GLY A 610 24.24 -14.41 -10.41
N LEU A 611 23.39 -14.42 -9.37
CA LEU A 611 22.55 -15.53 -8.94
C LEU A 611 21.06 -15.17 -8.91
N ASP A 612 20.69 -13.96 -9.36
CA ASP A 612 19.33 -13.41 -9.25
C ASP A 612 18.73 -13.57 -7.84
N ALA A 613 19.52 -13.21 -6.82
CA ALA A 613 19.21 -13.41 -5.40
C ALA A 613 19.56 -12.20 -4.50
N ARG A 614 18.87 -12.10 -3.36
CA ARG A 614 19.01 -11.06 -2.32
C ARG A 614 18.92 -11.72 -0.95
N ILE A 615 19.83 -11.37 -0.03
CA ILE A 615 19.83 -11.87 1.35
C ILE A 615 19.75 -10.66 2.30
N THR A 616 18.81 -10.69 3.24
CA THR A 616 18.58 -9.61 4.20
C THR A 616 18.80 -10.12 5.61
N PHE A 617 19.69 -9.46 6.35
CA PHE A 617 20.04 -9.78 7.74
C PHE A 617 19.51 -8.71 8.68
N TRP A 618 18.49 -9.03 9.48
CA TRP A 618 18.01 -8.16 10.55
C TRP A 618 18.75 -8.51 11.84
N LYS A 619 19.89 -7.85 12.08
CA LYS A 619 20.82 -8.21 13.17
C LYS A 619 20.15 -8.12 14.55
N ASN A 620 19.27 -7.13 14.76
CA ASN A 620 18.55 -6.94 16.02
C ASN A 620 17.38 -7.93 16.23
N GLU A 621 16.74 -8.40 15.16
CA GLU A 621 15.61 -9.36 15.25
C GLU A 621 16.06 -10.83 15.17
N HIS A 622 17.35 -11.08 14.93
CA HIS A 622 17.93 -12.41 14.67
C HIS A 622 17.25 -13.17 13.52
N LYS A 623 16.72 -12.44 12.53
CA LYS A 623 16.09 -12.99 11.33
C LYS A 623 17.03 -12.92 10.12
N THR A 624 16.85 -13.83 9.17
CA THR A 624 17.51 -13.80 7.86
C THR A 624 16.52 -14.22 6.78
N LEU A 625 16.30 -13.38 5.77
CA LEU A 625 15.50 -13.70 4.59
C LEU A 625 16.43 -14.01 3.40
N VAL A 626 16.07 -15.02 2.61
CA VAL A 626 16.75 -15.39 1.36
C VAL A 626 15.71 -15.34 0.24
N GLU A 627 15.83 -14.34 -0.63
CA GLU A 627 15.03 -14.17 -1.84
C GLU A 627 15.87 -14.62 -3.05
N ALA A 628 15.35 -15.48 -3.91
CA ALA A 628 16.02 -15.94 -5.13
C ALA A 628 14.98 -16.39 -6.17
N GLU A 629 15.26 -16.22 -7.47
CA GLU A 629 14.35 -16.68 -8.53
C GLU A 629 14.22 -18.21 -8.58
N SER A 630 15.35 -18.92 -8.49
CA SER A 630 15.38 -20.40 -8.50
C SER A 630 15.37 -20.99 -7.10
N GLU A 631 14.50 -21.98 -6.87
CA GLU A 631 14.48 -22.80 -5.65
C GLU A 631 15.84 -23.51 -5.42
N GLU A 632 16.56 -23.87 -6.48
CA GLU A 632 17.90 -24.47 -6.39
C GLU A 632 18.92 -23.46 -5.84
N VAL A 633 18.84 -22.20 -6.27
CA VAL A 633 19.66 -21.09 -5.76
C VAL A 633 19.25 -20.75 -4.32
N ARG A 634 17.95 -20.73 -4.01
CA ARG A 634 17.46 -20.50 -2.64
C ARG A 634 17.97 -21.58 -1.69
N GLN A 635 17.91 -22.86 -2.06
CA GLN A 635 18.44 -23.98 -1.29
C GLN A 635 19.98 -23.90 -1.16
N LEU A 636 20.69 -23.54 -2.24
CA LEU A 636 22.14 -23.34 -2.23
C LEU A 636 22.55 -22.26 -1.21
N LEU A 637 21.97 -21.06 -1.29
CA LEU A 637 22.26 -19.94 -0.39
C LEU A 637 21.85 -20.27 1.06
N THR A 638 20.69 -20.89 1.25
CA THR A 638 20.24 -21.40 2.55
C THR A 638 21.25 -22.41 3.13
N SER A 639 21.79 -23.32 2.32
CA SER A 639 22.81 -24.28 2.79
C SER A 639 24.10 -23.60 3.24
N HIS A 640 24.51 -22.52 2.57
CA HIS A 640 25.69 -21.74 2.94
C HIS A 640 25.50 -20.93 4.23
N ILE A 641 24.28 -20.45 4.48
CA ILE A 641 23.85 -19.80 5.73
C ILE A 641 23.79 -20.82 6.87
N LEU A 642 23.08 -21.95 6.68
CA LEU A 642 22.97 -23.02 7.67
C LEU A 642 24.34 -23.59 8.07
N ALA A 643 25.29 -23.65 7.13
CA ALA A 643 26.68 -24.05 7.41
C ALA A 643 27.50 -23.02 8.22
N GLN A 644 26.92 -21.88 8.63
CA GLN A 644 27.48 -20.98 9.66
C GLN A 644 26.80 -21.13 11.03
N LEU A 645 25.58 -21.70 11.05
CA LEU A 645 24.73 -21.73 12.23
C LEU A 645 24.89 -23.06 12.98
N SER A 646 24.75 -23.02 14.31
CA SER A 646 24.80 -24.22 15.15
C SER A 646 23.42 -24.89 15.16
N VAL A 647 23.40 -26.20 14.91
CA VAL A 647 22.16 -26.99 14.89
C VAL A 647 22.06 -27.77 16.20
N LEU A 648 21.23 -27.29 17.12
CA LEU A 648 20.84 -28.06 18.29
C LEU A 648 19.81 -29.11 17.86
N LYS A 649 20.27 -30.35 17.77
CA LYS A 649 19.38 -31.52 17.65
C LYS A 649 18.85 -31.84 19.04
N HIS A 650 17.53 -31.87 19.18
CA HIS A 650 16.88 -32.37 20.38
C HIS A 650 16.81 -33.90 20.40
#